data_AF-A0A9N9UA16-F1
#
_entry.id   AF-A0A9N9UA16-F1
#
_cell.length_a   1.000
_cell.length_b   1.000
_cell.length_c   1.000
_cell.angle_alpha   90.00
_cell.angle_beta   90.00
_cell.angle_gamma   90.00
#
_symmetry.space_group_name_H-M   'P 1'
#
loop_
_entity.id
_entity.type
_entity.pdbx_description
1 polymer ?
#
loop_
_entity_poly.entity_id
_entity_poly.type
_entity_poly.pdbx_seq_one_letter_code
_entity_poly.pdbx_strand_id
1 'polypeptide(L)'
;MKPSTFSILAGVVSIATTANGAQNDAESVWNEAQLSYEKFTEEFLVNATASNGSCNKGNVRTRQRWDDLSTDAKLEYIRAVKCLYSLPSTTDPLVAPGAKTRVDDFVYTHINQTNFVHGSGIFLPWHREYMWLYESALYDECGFKGTGVPYWDWFLHTDDQASSPVFDSGPAGFGGNGLYIPHEASNDTLVDVPGPVWVDRDAGTGGGCVVDGAFANLTLTLGPVVPADTPADDPYGLKGNPRCLKRDFLQAQSSAHLTFQQAADLLETTTYAEFRPEVSSLPLYGVPFAVKDNIDAEGFATTAVCPSSPSGKAASDAVVVRNFKSAAAILIGKTNLDQFATGLVGTRSPYGAVPNSFDLTRVSGGSSSGSAVVVARGVVPFSLGTDTAGSGRVPAGFNDIIGSKPTRGALSTTGVVPACRTLDCVSIFALTVEDAQLALSVVEGYDPEDSCSRKRPDLFHEQGDTVFGHVGSVSSPRLAICSNPNWFGCDGHHPAYDKALEKAASLGWILEPIDFSLLFQLAQLLYSGTWVAERYEAIRSFIRTVDPQAMDPVVHKIIKGAEKFTAADAFAGEYLRRDLTRQIETAFASFDGILVPTTPTFPTLEQLSLQPVEENSKLGTYTSFVNFMDWSALSFPAGFRPDGLPFGLTLIANAWQEPQLLELAHRFC
;
A
#
# COMPACT_ATOMS: atom_id res chain seq x y z
N MET A 1 -7.96 -11.12 13.97
CA MET A 1 -6.66 -11.30 13.28
C MET A 1 -6.95 -11.61 11.83
N LYS A 2 -6.70 -10.67 10.91
CA LYS A 2 -6.65 -10.97 9.47
C LYS A 2 -5.20 -11.35 9.18
N PRO A 3 -4.87 -12.53 8.66
CA PRO A 3 -3.50 -12.85 8.32
C PRO A 3 -3.07 -11.92 7.19
N SER A 4 -1.87 -11.35 7.32
CA SER A 4 -1.18 -10.74 6.19
C SER A 4 -0.96 -11.81 5.14
N THR A 5 -1.03 -11.42 3.88
CA THR A 5 -0.68 -12.21 2.69
C THR A 5 0.71 -12.87 2.77
N PHE A 6 1.56 -12.41 3.70
CA PHE A 6 2.92 -12.90 3.95
C PHE A 6 3.01 -14.32 4.52
N SER A 7 2.04 -14.81 5.30
CA SER A 7 2.13 -16.17 5.87
C SER A 7 2.04 -17.27 4.81
N ILE A 8 1.41 -16.99 3.67
CA ILE A 8 1.29 -17.93 2.55
C ILE A 8 2.62 -18.02 1.78
N LEU A 9 3.31 -16.90 1.56
CA LEU A 9 4.63 -16.89 0.92
C LEU A 9 5.72 -17.51 1.81
N ALA A 10 5.69 -17.26 3.13
CA ALA A 10 6.68 -17.83 4.06
C ALA A 10 6.63 -19.37 4.13
N GLY A 11 5.44 -19.97 3.92
CA GLY A 11 5.27 -21.42 3.84
C GLY A 11 5.86 -22.02 2.55
N VAL A 12 5.74 -21.31 1.42
CA VAL A 12 6.31 -21.74 0.13
C VAL A 12 7.84 -21.59 0.14
N VAL A 13 8.37 -20.50 0.70
CA VAL A 13 9.83 -20.24 0.80
C VAL A 13 10.54 -21.18 1.80
N SER A 14 9.86 -21.61 2.88
CA SER A 14 10.44 -22.59 3.82
C SER A 14 10.56 -24.01 3.24
N ILE A 15 9.80 -24.32 2.19
CA ILE A 15 9.89 -25.62 1.50
C ILE A 15 11.05 -25.60 0.50
N ALA A 16 11.26 -24.49 -0.22
CA ALA A 16 12.39 -24.31 -1.13
C ALA A 16 13.76 -24.40 -0.42
N THR A 17 13.85 -24.02 0.86
CA THR A 17 15.11 -24.03 1.62
C THR A 17 15.47 -25.37 2.26
N THR A 18 14.54 -26.34 2.30
CA THR A 18 14.84 -27.72 2.76
C THR A 18 15.24 -28.66 1.62
N ALA A 19 15.14 -28.21 0.36
CA ALA A 19 15.47 -28.96 -0.85
C ALA A 19 16.98 -28.98 -1.17
N ASN A 20 17.82 -29.32 -0.18
CA ASN A 20 19.20 -29.70 -0.46
C ASN A 20 19.26 -31.23 -0.66
N GLY A 21 19.15 -31.68 -1.91
CA GLY A 21 19.78 -32.95 -2.33
C GLY A 21 18.92 -34.05 -2.96
N ALA A 22 17.65 -33.82 -3.32
CA ALA A 22 16.89 -34.78 -4.13
C ALA A 22 16.05 -34.04 -5.18
N GLN A 23 16.17 -34.47 -6.45
CA GLN A 23 15.20 -34.14 -7.50
C GLN A 23 13.83 -34.68 -7.06
N ASN A 24 13.08 -33.90 -6.30
CA ASN A 24 11.66 -34.12 -6.13
C ASN A 24 10.98 -33.50 -7.36
N ASP A 25 10.11 -34.28 -8.00
CA ASP A 25 9.30 -33.86 -9.14
C ASP A 25 8.58 -32.53 -8.80
N ALA A 26 8.66 -31.51 -9.66
CA ALA A 26 8.08 -30.19 -9.41
C ALA A 26 6.57 -30.26 -9.08
N GLU A 27 5.88 -31.26 -9.62
CA GLU A 27 4.49 -31.57 -9.26
C GLU A 27 4.33 -31.93 -7.77
N SER A 28 5.26 -32.67 -7.19
CA SER A 28 5.23 -33.02 -5.76
C SER A 28 5.40 -31.80 -4.86
N VAL A 29 6.29 -30.87 -5.22
CA VAL A 29 6.51 -29.61 -4.49
C VAL A 29 5.24 -28.75 -4.52
N TRP A 30 4.60 -28.66 -5.69
CA TRP A 30 3.34 -27.93 -5.84
C TRP A 30 2.21 -28.54 -5.01
N ASN A 31 2.06 -29.87 -5.06
CA ASN A 31 1.07 -30.59 -4.27
C ASN A 31 1.29 -30.41 -2.76
N GLU A 32 2.54 -30.42 -2.29
CA GLU A 32 2.88 -30.14 -0.89
C GLU A 32 2.53 -28.69 -0.50
N ALA A 33 2.83 -27.72 -1.37
CA ALA A 33 2.47 -26.32 -1.14
C ALA A 33 0.94 -26.12 -1.07
N GLN A 34 0.17 -26.77 -1.94
CA GLN A 34 -1.29 -26.76 -1.91
C GLN A 34 -1.82 -27.38 -0.62
N LEU A 35 -1.34 -28.56 -0.22
CA LEU A 35 -1.74 -29.22 1.03
C LEU A 35 -1.41 -28.37 2.26
N SER A 36 -0.27 -27.69 2.25
CA SER A 36 0.13 -26.76 3.30
C SER A 36 -0.83 -25.58 3.41
N TYR A 37 -1.21 -24.99 2.27
CA TYR A 37 -2.21 -23.91 2.21
C TYR A 37 -3.59 -24.36 2.69
N GLU A 38 -4.04 -25.54 2.27
CA GLU A 38 -5.32 -26.12 2.69
C GLU A 38 -5.34 -26.37 4.20
N LYS A 39 -4.29 -26.99 4.74
CA LYS A 39 -4.14 -27.23 6.19
C LYS A 39 -4.14 -25.92 6.98
N PHE A 40 -3.40 -24.91 6.52
CA PHE A 40 -3.40 -23.59 7.15
C PHE A 40 -4.80 -22.96 7.13
N THR A 41 -5.52 -23.06 6.01
CA THR A 41 -6.88 -22.56 5.88
C THR A 41 -7.82 -23.26 6.85
N GLU A 42 -7.70 -24.59 7.01
CA GLU A 42 -8.48 -25.34 8.00
C GLU A 42 -8.19 -24.89 9.44
N GLU A 43 -6.91 -24.80 9.82
CA GLU A 43 -6.49 -24.33 11.15
C GLU A 43 -6.99 -22.90 11.43
N PHE A 44 -6.91 -22.01 10.43
CA PHE A 44 -7.43 -20.65 10.52
C PHE A 44 -8.95 -20.64 10.74
N LEU A 45 -9.72 -21.43 9.99
CA LEU A 45 -11.17 -21.49 10.11
C LEU A 45 -11.62 -22.08 11.46
N VAL A 46 -10.88 -23.05 12.00
CA VAL A 46 -11.10 -23.57 13.36
C VAL A 46 -10.89 -22.45 14.38
N ASN A 47 -9.81 -21.68 14.28
CA ASN A 47 -9.55 -20.58 15.20
C ASN A 47 -10.53 -19.40 15.03
N ALA A 48 -10.97 -19.10 13.81
CA ALA A 48 -11.93 -18.04 13.51
C ALA A 48 -13.33 -18.31 14.08
N THR A 49 -13.73 -19.59 14.19
CA THR A 49 -14.99 -19.98 14.85
C THR A 49 -15.02 -19.66 16.35
N ALA A 50 -13.85 -19.53 17.00
CA ALA A 50 -13.75 -19.10 18.41
C ALA A 50 -13.98 -17.59 18.59
N SER A 51 -13.89 -16.79 17.51
CA SER A 51 -13.96 -15.33 17.56
C SER A 51 -15.26 -14.76 16.97
N ASN A 52 -16.44 -15.22 17.42
CA ASN A 52 -17.78 -14.61 17.22
C ASN A 52 -18.13 -14.01 15.81
N GLY A 53 -17.44 -14.45 14.76
CA GLY A 53 -17.54 -13.90 13.41
C GLY A 53 -18.56 -14.67 12.58
N SER A 54 -19.14 -14.01 11.57
CA SER A 54 -20.09 -14.65 10.66
C SER A 54 -19.45 -15.62 9.66
N CYS A 55 -18.12 -15.74 9.60
CA CYS A 55 -17.40 -16.67 8.71
C CYS A 55 -16.89 -17.89 9.48
N ASN A 56 -17.28 -19.10 9.06
CA ASN A 56 -16.92 -20.38 9.66
C ASN A 56 -16.80 -21.47 8.58
N LYS A 57 -16.30 -22.66 8.95
CA LYS A 57 -16.15 -23.81 8.02
C LYS A 57 -17.46 -24.18 7.31
N GLY A 58 -18.62 -23.94 7.92
CA GLY A 58 -19.93 -24.24 7.34
C GLY A 58 -20.45 -23.22 6.33
N ASN A 59 -19.87 -22.03 6.23
CA ASN A 59 -20.32 -20.97 5.31
C ASN A 59 -19.21 -20.24 4.55
N VAL A 60 -17.94 -20.63 4.74
CA VAL A 60 -16.84 -20.18 3.90
C VAL A 60 -17.04 -20.73 2.48
N ARG A 61 -16.93 -19.85 1.49
CA ARG A 61 -16.93 -20.24 0.08
C ARG A 61 -15.56 -20.77 -0.29
N THR A 62 -15.52 -21.93 -0.93
CA THR A 62 -14.29 -22.58 -1.38
C THR A 62 -14.40 -22.85 -2.87
N ARG A 63 -13.41 -22.37 -3.62
CA ARG A 63 -13.28 -22.63 -5.04
C ARG A 63 -12.68 -24.03 -5.22
N GLN A 64 -13.19 -24.76 -6.20
CA GLN A 64 -12.78 -26.14 -6.49
C GLN A 64 -12.27 -26.23 -7.92
N ARG A 65 -11.36 -27.18 -8.18
CA ARG A 65 -10.94 -27.50 -9.55
C ARG A 65 -12.13 -28.01 -10.32
N TRP A 66 -12.20 -27.65 -11.60
CA TRP A 66 -13.22 -28.15 -12.50
C TRP A 66 -13.23 -29.68 -12.55
N ASP A 67 -12.06 -30.30 -12.54
CA ASP A 67 -11.84 -31.75 -12.54
C ASP A 67 -12.51 -32.45 -11.36
N ASP A 68 -12.50 -31.82 -10.19
CA ASP A 68 -13.03 -32.38 -8.94
C ASP A 68 -14.54 -32.15 -8.75
N LEU A 69 -15.17 -31.34 -9.60
CA LEU A 69 -16.60 -31.06 -9.52
C LEU A 69 -17.46 -32.24 -10.01
N SER A 70 -18.54 -32.52 -9.29
CA SER A 70 -19.61 -33.39 -9.79
C SER A 70 -20.29 -32.78 -11.03
N THR A 71 -20.89 -33.63 -11.85
CA THR A 71 -21.65 -33.19 -13.04
C THR A 71 -22.73 -32.17 -12.68
N ASP A 72 -23.45 -32.38 -11.58
CA ASP A 72 -24.50 -31.45 -11.13
C ASP A 72 -23.92 -30.08 -10.75
N ALA A 73 -22.75 -30.05 -10.10
CA ALA A 73 -22.09 -28.80 -9.75
C ALA A 73 -21.60 -28.04 -11.01
N LYS A 74 -21.05 -28.77 -12.01
CA LYS A 74 -20.68 -28.20 -13.31
C LYS A 74 -21.89 -27.59 -14.02
N LEU A 75 -23.00 -28.31 -14.07
CA LEU A 75 -24.25 -27.85 -14.68
C LEU A 75 -24.83 -26.62 -13.96
N GLU A 76 -24.78 -26.59 -12.63
CA GLU A 76 -25.24 -25.44 -11.83
C GLU A 76 -24.40 -24.19 -12.09
N TYR A 77 -23.07 -24.32 -12.20
CA TYR A 77 -22.21 -23.20 -12.57
C TYR A 77 -22.51 -22.70 -13.99
N ILE A 78 -22.60 -23.61 -14.96
CA ILE A 78 -22.93 -23.28 -16.35
C ILE A 78 -24.28 -22.56 -16.46
N ARG A 79 -25.29 -23.00 -15.71
CA ARG A 79 -26.60 -22.33 -15.62
C ARG A 79 -26.47 -20.89 -15.14
N ALA A 80 -25.69 -20.65 -14.08
CA ALA A 80 -25.48 -19.31 -13.54
C ALA A 80 -24.74 -18.39 -14.52
N VAL A 81 -23.72 -18.90 -15.22
CA VAL A 81 -23.01 -18.15 -16.27
C VAL A 81 -23.94 -17.80 -17.43
N LYS A 82 -24.75 -18.76 -17.91
CA LYS A 82 -25.76 -18.51 -18.95
C LYS A 82 -26.81 -17.48 -18.53
N CYS A 83 -27.16 -17.45 -17.24
CA CYS A 83 -28.03 -16.41 -16.71
C CYS A 83 -27.38 -15.01 -16.85
N LEU A 84 -26.09 -14.83 -16.54
CA LEU A 84 -25.43 -13.54 -16.75
C LEU A 84 -25.41 -13.12 -18.23
N TYR A 85 -25.25 -14.06 -19.16
CA TYR A 85 -25.38 -13.78 -20.60
C TYR A 85 -26.80 -13.35 -21.01
N SER A 86 -27.83 -13.71 -20.23
CA SER A 86 -29.22 -13.32 -20.49
C SER A 86 -29.61 -11.97 -19.88
N LEU A 87 -28.86 -11.49 -18.89
CA LEU A 87 -29.10 -10.20 -18.24
C LEU A 87 -28.51 -9.07 -19.08
N PRO A 88 -29.14 -7.88 -19.14
CA PRO A 88 -28.60 -6.74 -19.87
C PRO A 88 -27.35 -6.16 -19.19
N SER A 89 -26.48 -5.58 -20.00
CA SER A 89 -25.34 -4.78 -19.56
C SER A 89 -25.78 -3.57 -18.72
N THR A 90 -24.98 -3.23 -17.71
CA THR A 90 -25.16 -2.02 -16.87
C THR A 90 -24.14 -0.92 -17.17
N THR A 91 -23.14 -1.20 -18.01
CA THR A 91 -22.14 -0.22 -18.48
C THR A 91 -22.80 0.90 -19.28
N ASP A 92 -22.33 2.14 -19.09
CA ASP A 92 -22.79 3.28 -19.88
C ASP A 92 -22.54 3.04 -21.39
N PRO A 93 -23.59 3.04 -22.23
CA PRO A 93 -23.44 2.87 -23.68
C PRO A 93 -22.57 3.92 -24.36
N LEU A 94 -22.34 5.08 -23.74
CA LEU A 94 -21.42 6.11 -24.24
C LEU A 94 -19.95 5.70 -24.08
N VAL A 95 -19.65 4.81 -23.13
CA VAL A 95 -18.29 4.37 -22.82
C VAL A 95 -17.97 3.03 -23.51
N ALA A 96 -18.93 2.10 -23.56
CA ALA A 96 -18.79 0.82 -24.26
C ALA A 96 -20.05 0.47 -25.07
N PRO A 97 -20.24 1.04 -26.28
CA PRO A 97 -21.44 0.82 -27.09
C PRO A 97 -21.70 -0.65 -27.46
N GLY A 98 -20.66 -1.49 -27.48
CA GLY A 98 -20.71 -2.91 -27.78
C GLY A 98 -21.16 -3.79 -26.62
N ALA A 99 -21.18 -3.29 -25.39
CA ALA A 99 -21.68 -4.04 -24.24
C ALA A 99 -23.20 -4.27 -24.37
N LYS A 100 -23.64 -5.53 -24.23
CA LYS A 100 -25.04 -5.95 -24.35
C LYS A 100 -25.51 -6.79 -23.19
N THR A 101 -24.64 -7.64 -22.65
CA THR A 101 -24.95 -8.58 -21.58
C THR A 101 -24.26 -8.19 -20.29
N ARG A 102 -24.71 -8.76 -19.16
CA ARG A 102 -24.03 -8.56 -17.87
C ARG A 102 -22.61 -9.17 -17.90
N VAL A 103 -22.34 -10.19 -18.72
CA VAL A 103 -20.95 -10.67 -18.92
C VAL A 103 -20.09 -9.59 -19.59
N ASP A 104 -20.65 -8.80 -20.49
CA ASP A 104 -19.92 -7.75 -21.19
C ASP A 104 -19.41 -6.65 -20.27
N ASP A 105 -20.06 -6.32 -19.13
CA ASP A 105 -19.50 -5.30 -18.24
C ASP A 105 -18.21 -5.81 -17.56
N PHE A 106 -18.11 -7.12 -17.29
CA PHE A 106 -16.88 -7.73 -16.77
C PHE A 106 -15.79 -7.71 -17.84
N VAL A 107 -16.13 -8.10 -19.08
CA VAL A 107 -15.20 -8.04 -20.23
C VAL A 107 -14.71 -6.61 -20.46
N TYR A 108 -15.61 -5.62 -20.50
CA TYR A 108 -15.27 -4.21 -20.61
C TYR A 108 -14.34 -3.76 -19.48
N THR A 109 -14.69 -4.09 -18.23
CA THR A 109 -13.87 -3.72 -17.06
C THR A 109 -12.46 -4.27 -17.20
N HIS A 110 -12.33 -5.53 -17.63
CA HIS A 110 -11.02 -6.13 -17.86
C HIS A 110 -10.27 -5.44 -19.00
N ILE A 111 -10.88 -5.28 -20.18
CA ILE A 111 -10.28 -4.59 -21.33
C ILE A 111 -9.78 -3.20 -20.93
N ASN A 112 -10.64 -2.40 -20.28
CA ASN A 112 -10.35 -1.03 -19.91
C ASN A 112 -9.21 -0.90 -18.87
N GLN A 113 -8.98 -1.94 -18.07
CA GLN A 113 -7.97 -1.93 -17.01
C GLN A 113 -6.73 -2.78 -17.34
N THR A 114 -6.72 -3.51 -18.46
CA THR A 114 -5.70 -4.54 -18.76
C THR A 114 -4.30 -3.97 -18.65
N ASN A 115 -4.01 -2.91 -19.40
CA ASN A 115 -2.66 -2.32 -19.50
C ASN A 115 -2.18 -1.72 -18.17
N PHE A 116 -3.10 -1.31 -17.31
CA PHE A 116 -2.78 -0.80 -15.98
C PHE A 116 -2.51 -1.93 -14.99
N VAL A 117 -3.33 -2.99 -15.03
CA VAL A 117 -3.31 -4.08 -14.04
C VAL A 117 -2.22 -5.10 -14.34
N HIS A 118 -2.01 -5.47 -15.60
CA HIS A 118 -1.11 -6.56 -15.99
C HIS A 118 0.37 -6.15 -15.96
N GLY A 119 0.65 -4.86 -16.19
CA GLY A 119 1.98 -4.27 -16.04
C GLY A 119 2.32 -3.82 -14.61
N SER A 120 1.52 -4.19 -13.60
CA SER A 120 1.68 -3.67 -12.24
C SER A 120 1.58 -4.72 -11.13
N GLY A 121 2.12 -4.37 -9.96
CA GLY A 121 2.06 -5.18 -8.75
C GLY A 121 0.64 -5.32 -8.18
N ILE A 122 -0.37 -4.64 -8.74
CA ILE A 122 -1.78 -4.88 -8.38
C ILE A 122 -2.42 -6.01 -9.18
N PHE A 123 -1.68 -6.68 -10.07
CA PHE A 123 -2.18 -7.80 -10.85
C PHE A 123 -2.99 -8.80 -9.99
N LEU A 124 -2.40 -9.35 -8.94
CA LEU A 124 -3.08 -10.32 -8.07
C LEU A 124 -4.25 -9.72 -7.26
N PRO A 125 -4.08 -8.62 -6.49
CA PRO A 125 -5.18 -8.09 -5.68
C PRO A 125 -6.36 -7.57 -6.52
N TRP A 126 -6.10 -6.98 -7.69
CA TRP A 126 -7.17 -6.54 -8.60
C TRP A 126 -7.96 -7.73 -9.12
N HIS A 127 -7.30 -8.79 -9.59
CA HIS A 127 -7.99 -9.99 -10.08
C HIS A 127 -8.78 -10.70 -8.97
N ARG A 128 -8.29 -10.67 -7.72
CA ARG A 128 -9.06 -11.18 -6.58
C ARG A 128 -10.38 -10.44 -6.40
N GLU A 129 -10.36 -9.11 -6.43
CA GLU A 129 -11.57 -8.29 -6.31
C GLU A 129 -12.47 -8.45 -7.53
N TYR A 130 -11.91 -8.42 -8.74
CA TYR A 130 -12.63 -8.66 -9.98
C TYR A 130 -13.38 -10.00 -9.95
N MET A 131 -12.71 -11.07 -9.51
CA MET A 131 -13.32 -12.38 -9.38
C MET A 131 -14.36 -12.43 -8.25
N TRP A 132 -14.19 -11.67 -7.17
CA TRP A 132 -15.19 -11.55 -6.12
C TRP A 132 -16.46 -10.84 -6.61
N LEU A 133 -16.32 -9.78 -7.42
CA LEU A 133 -17.45 -9.08 -8.06
C LEU A 133 -18.18 -10.00 -9.03
N TYR A 134 -17.45 -10.76 -9.85
CA TYR A 134 -18.02 -11.75 -10.76
C TYR A 134 -18.78 -12.85 -10.01
N GLU A 135 -18.16 -13.42 -8.98
CA GLU A 135 -18.75 -14.42 -8.12
C GLU A 135 -20.01 -13.90 -7.42
N SER A 136 -19.98 -12.66 -6.92
CA SER A 136 -21.14 -12.03 -6.28
C SER A 136 -22.30 -11.86 -7.26
N ALA A 137 -22.05 -11.44 -8.51
CA ALA A 137 -23.11 -11.37 -9.53
C ALA A 137 -23.74 -12.74 -9.83
N LEU A 138 -22.95 -13.83 -9.86
CA LEU A 138 -23.51 -15.18 -10.01
C LEU A 138 -24.48 -15.53 -8.87
N TYR A 139 -24.15 -15.18 -7.62
CA TYR A 139 -25.01 -15.43 -6.47
C TYR A 139 -26.24 -14.52 -6.42
N ASP A 140 -26.01 -13.22 -6.53
CA ASP A 140 -27.01 -12.19 -6.22
C ASP A 140 -27.97 -11.95 -7.38
N GLU A 141 -27.46 -12.01 -8.63
CA GLU A 141 -28.27 -11.77 -9.83
C GLU A 141 -28.79 -13.07 -10.44
N CYS A 142 -28.04 -14.17 -10.31
CA CYS A 142 -28.34 -15.45 -10.97
C CYS A 142 -28.60 -16.63 -10.03
N GLY A 143 -28.65 -16.38 -8.71
CA GLY A 143 -29.06 -17.35 -7.70
C GLY A 143 -28.15 -18.57 -7.60
N PHE A 144 -26.89 -18.47 -8.00
CA PHE A 144 -25.91 -19.56 -7.98
C PHE A 144 -25.88 -20.29 -6.63
N LYS A 145 -25.86 -21.62 -6.65
CA LYS A 145 -25.87 -22.48 -5.44
C LYS A 145 -24.58 -23.26 -5.21
N GLY A 146 -23.56 -23.06 -6.04
CA GLY A 146 -22.26 -23.71 -5.87
C GLY A 146 -21.47 -23.17 -4.67
N THR A 147 -20.37 -23.84 -4.34
CA THR A 147 -19.48 -23.48 -3.22
C THR A 147 -18.54 -22.31 -3.55
N GLY A 148 -18.38 -22.00 -4.83
CA GLY A 148 -17.66 -20.84 -5.34
C GLY A 148 -17.43 -20.94 -6.85
N VAL A 149 -16.82 -19.92 -7.46
CA VAL A 149 -16.40 -19.98 -8.87
C VAL A 149 -15.32 -21.05 -9.03
N PRO A 150 -15.50 -22.07 -9.88
CA PRO A 150 -14.48 -23.09 -10.09
C PRO A 150 -13.29 -22.56 -10.87
N TYR A 151 -12.15 -23.22 -10.74
CA TYR A 151 -10.94 -22.90 -11.51
C TYR A 151 -10.50 -24.08 -12.36
N TRP A 152 -9.85 -23.77 -13.48
CA TRP A 152 -9.23 -24.74 -14.37
C TRP A 152 -7.74 -24.78 -14.06
N ASP A 153 -7.25 -25.95 -13.69
CA ASP A 153 -5.83 -26.18 -13.43
C ASP A 153 -5.15 -26.58 -14.75
N TRP A 154 -4.38 -25.64 -15.30
CA TRP A 154 -3.79 -25.79 -16.64
C TRP A 154 -2.66 -26.83 -16.65
N PHE A 155 -2.02 -27.06 -15.50
CA PHE A 155 -0.84 -27.92 -15.38
C PHE A 155 -1.18 -29.41 -15.56
N LEU A 156 -2.41 -29.82 -15.24
CA LEU A 156 -2.84 -31.23 -15.27
C LEU A 156 -3.01 -31.81 -16.68
N HIS A 157 -3.27 -30.96 -17.68
CA HIS A 157 -3.60 -31.37 -19.05
C HIS A 157 -2.67 -30.73 -20.07
N THR A 158 -1.41 -30.53 -19.67
CA THR A 158 -0.40 -29.82 -20.49
C THR A 158 -0.02 -30.59 -21.73
N ASP A 159 0.01 -31.92 -21.67
CA ASP A 159 0.35 -32.84 -22.76
C ASP A 159 -0.79 -33.10 -23.76
N ASP A 160 -2.04 -32.90 -23.32
CA ASP A 160 -3.24 -32.98 -24.14
C ASP A 160 -4.31 -32.03 -23.60
N GLN A 161 -4.41 -30.83 -24.17
CA GLN A 161 -5.40 -29.85 -23.73
C GLN A 161 -6.83 -30.38 -23.91
N ALA A 162 -7.07 -31.21 -24.94
CA ALA A 162 -8.39 -31.73 -25.24
C ALA A 162 -8.87 -32.78 -24.23
N SER A 163 -7.97 -33.41 -23.46
CA SER A 163 -8.36 -34.34 -22.40
C SER A 163 -8.94 -33.64 -21.18
N SER A 164 -8.81 -32.31 -21.07
CA SER A 164 -9.33 -31.59 -19.92
C SER A 164 -10.87 -31.60 -19.88
N PRO A 165 -11.49 -31.97 -18.74
CA PRO A 165 -12.95 -31.98 -18.60
C PRO A 165 -13.62 -30.62 -18.78
N VAL A 166 -12.87 -29.52 -18.75
CA VAL A 166 -13.40 -28.17 -19.05
C VAL A 166 -13.76 -28.03 -20.52
N PHE A 167 -13.10 -28.77 -21.42
CA PHE A 167 -13.34 -28.75 -22.86
C PHE A 167 -14.21 -29.91 -23.34
N ASP A 168 -14.87 -30.62 -22.43
CA ASP A 168 -15.83 -31.67 -22.78
C ASP A 168 -16.93 -31.13 -23.71
N SER A 169 -17.30 -31.94 -24.70
CA SER A 169 -18.31 -31.62 -25.72
C SER A 169 -19.75 -31.75 -25.20
N GLY A 170 -19.93 -32.31 -24.01
CA GLY A 170 -21.21 -32.47 -23.34
C GLY A 170 -21.70 -31.20 -22.62
N PRO A 171 -22.92 -31.24 -22.05
CA PRO A 171 -23.53 -30.09 -21.39
C PRO A 171 -22.81 -29.64 -20.12
N ALA A 172 -21.90 -30.47 -19.59
CA ALA A 172 -21.08 -30.19 -18.41
C ALA A 172 -19.66 -29.71 -18.77
N GLY A 173 -19.35 -29.44 -20.04
CA GLY A 173 -18.10 -28.82 -20.50
C GLY A 173 -18.34 -27.54 -21.29
N PHE A 174 -17.28 -26.78 -21.56
CA PHE A 174 -17.32 -25.48 -22.26
C PHE A 174 -17.14 -25.60 -23.78
N GLY A 175 -17.20 -26.82 -24.31
CA GLY A 175 -16.95 -27.14 -25.71
C GLY A 175 -15.47 -27.31 -26.02
N GLY A 176 -15.18 -27.98 -27.13
CA GLY A 176 -13.84 -28.38 -27.54
C GLY A 176 -13.04 -27.28 -28.24
N ASN A 177 -12.15 -27.70 -29.14
CA ASN A 177 -11.16 -26.86 -29.83
C ASN A 177 -11.74 -25.92 -30.91
N GLY A 178 -13.06 -25.90 -31.08
CA GLY A 178 -13.69 -25.22 -32.22
C GLY A 178 -13.42 -25.91 -33.56
N LEU A 179 -14.05 -25.38 -34.61
CA LEU A 179 -13.83 -25.87 -35.97
C LEU A 179 -12.40 -25.57 -36.43
N TYR A 180 -11.75 -26.54 -37.07
CA TYR A 180 -10.42 -26.30 -37.64
C TYR A 180 -10.48 -25.30 -38.79
N ILE A 181 -9.69 -24.22 -38.70
CA ILE A 181 -9.46 -23.25 -39.76
C ILE A 181 -7.96 -23.22 -40.05
N PRO A 182 -7.51 -23.58 -41.27
CA PRO A 182 -6.09 -23.50 -41.63
C PRO A 182 -5.55 -22.08 -41.46
N HIS A 183 -4.48 -21.93 -40.69
CA HIS A 183 -3.77 -20.67 -40.48
C HIS A 183 -2.27 -20.94 -40.24
N GLU A 184 -1.43 -19.92 -40.40
CA GLU A 184 0.01 -20.01 -40.20
C GLU A 184 0.39 -19.60 -38.77
N ALA A 185 1.62 -19.95 -38.36
CA ALA A 185 2.20 -19.45 -37.12
C ALA A 185 2.21 -17.92 -37.13
N SER A 186 1.93 -17.30 -35.98
CA SER A 186 1.98 -15.85 -35.80
C SER A 186 3.08 -15.47 -34.83
N ASN A 187 3.60 -14.27 -35.00
CA ASN A 187 4.45 -13.66 -33.98
C ASN A 187 3.61 -12.60 -33.27
N ASP A 188 3.22 -12.90 -32.05
CA ASP A 188 2.38 -12.02 -31.25
C ASP A 188 3.29 -11.11 -30.42
N THR A 189 3.01 -9.80 -30.45
CA THR A 189 3.63 -8.87 -29.51
C THR A 189 2.87 -8.95 -28.20
N LEU A 190 3.55 -9.28 -27.10
CA LEU A 190 2.98 -9.08 -25.78
C LEU A 190 2.83 -7.57 -25.56
N VAL A 191 1.58 -7.13 -25.52
CA VAL A 191 1.23 -5.76 -25.14
C VAL A 191 1.56 -5.61 -23.65
N ASP A 192 2.07 -4.45 -23.24
CA ASP A 192 2.27 -4.05 -21.84
C ASP A 192 3.54 -4.55 -21.11
N VAL A 193 4.55 -5.01 -21.85
CA VAL A 193 5.93 -5.12 -21.33
C VAL A 193 6.77 -3.95 -21.89
N PRO A 194 7.68 -3.32 -21.12
CA PRO A 194 8.58 -2.29 -21.65
C PRO A 194 9.57 -2.94 -22.62
N GLY A 195 9.33 -2.76 -23.91
CA GLY A 195 10.10 -3.39 -24.98
C GLY A 195 9.26 -4.41 -25.76
N PRO A 196 9.56 -4.64 -27.05
CA PRO A 196 8.80 -5.59 -27.85
C PRO A 196 9.19 -7.02 -27.45
N VAL A 197 8.42 -7.64 -26.57
CA VAL A 197 8.50 -9.09 -26.34
C VAL A 197 7.67 -9.78 -27.41
N TRP A 198 8.37 -10.54 -28.24
CA TRP A 198 7.81 -11.33 -29.33
C TRP A 198 7.61 -12.76 -28.86
N VAL A 199 6.40 -13.29 -28.98
CA VAL A 199 6.10 -14.69 -28.70
C VAL A 199 5.72 -15.36 -30.01
N ASP A 200 6.58 -16.27 -30.46
CA ASP A 200 6.30 -17.12 -31.60
C ASP A 200 5.22 -18.13 -31.23
N ARG A 201 4.08 -18.04 -31.92
CA ARG A 201 2.92 -18.89 -31.73
C ARG A 201 2.74 -19.78 -32.94
N ASP A 202 2.98 -21.08 -32.75
CA ASP A 202 2.70 -22.09 -33.77
C ASP A 202 1.22 -22.07 -34.16
N ALA A 203 0.92 -22.49 -35.39
CA ALA A 203 -0.46 -22.68 -35.83
C ALA A 203 -1.13 -23.75 -34.96
N GLY A 204 -2.27 -23.43 -34.37
CA GLY A 204 -3.00 -24.35 -33.53
C GLY A 204 -3.83 -25.36 -34.34
N THR A 205 -4.52 -26.22 -33.60
CA THR A 205 -5.31 -27.33 -34.17
C THR A 205 -6.81 -27.02 -34.32
N GLY A 206 -7.21 -25.80 -33.97
CA GLY A 206 -8.57 -25.27 -34.07
C GLY A 206 -8.61 -24.02 -34.94
N GLY A 207 -9.05 -22.89 -34.36
CA GLY A 207 -9.06 -21.56 -34.98
C GLY A 207 -10.46 -21.04 -35.33
N GLY A 208 -11.48 -21.88 -35.28
CA GLY A 208 -12.86 -21.57 -35.65
C GLY A 208 -13.84 -21.59 -34.47
N CYS A 209 -15.14 -21.50 -34.80
CA CYS A 209 -16.21 -21.43 -33.81
C CYS A 209 -16.32 -22.71 -32.98
N VAL A 210 -16.58 -22.56 -31.68
CA VAL A 210 -17.00 -23.65 -30.78
C VAL A 210 -18.45 -24.02 -31.09
N VAL A 211 -18.66 -25.29 -31.47
CA VAL A 211 -19.95 -25.81 -31.96
C VAL A 211 -20.56 -26.87 -31.05
N ASP A 212 -19.88 -27.22 -29.96
CA ASP A 212 -20.27 -28.24 -28.98
C ASP A 212 -20.15 -27.71 -27.54
N GLY A 213 -20.51 -28.55 -26.58
CA GLY A 213 -20.52 -28.20 -25.16
C GLY A 213 -21.62 -27.21 -24.77
N ALA A 214 -21.54 -26.71 -23.54
CA ALA A 214 -22.54 -25.81 -23.00
C ALA A 214 -22.60 -24.45 -23.68
N PHE A 215 -21.51 -23.97 -24.25
CA PHE A 215 -21.40 -22.66 -24.90
C PHE A 215 -21.31 -22.75 -26.42
N ALA A 216 -21.77 -23.88 -27.00
CA ALA A 216 -21.95 -24.01 -28.44
C ALA A 216 -22.75 -22.84 -29.02
N ASN A 217 -22.24 -22.25 -30.11
CA ASN A 217 -22.89 -21.13 -30.82
C ASN A 217 -23.12 -19.87 -29.97
N LEU A 218 -22.34 -19.67 -28.90
CA LEU A 218 -22.35 -18.45 -28.11
C LEU A 218 -21.91 -17.25 -28.97
N THR A 219 -22.69 -16.18 -28.95
CA THR A 219 -22.34 -14.90 -29.60
C THR A 219 -21.67 -13.96 -28.60
N LEU A 220 -20.43 -13.60 -28.87
CA LEU A 220 -19.66 -12.57 -28.17
C LEU A 220 -19.85 -11.22 -28.86
N THR A 221 -19.92 -10.13 -28.11
CA THR A 221 -20.28 -8.78 -28.61
C THR A 221 -19.17 -7.75 -28.40
N LEU A 222 -18.31 -7.91 -27.39
CA LEU A 222 -17.13 -7.07 -27.15
C LEU A 222 -15.82 -7.75 -27.58
N GLY A 223 -14.78 -6.96 -27.86
CA GLY A 223 -13.46 -7.45 -28.27
C GLY A 223 -13.45 -8.07 -29.69
N PRO A 224 -12.45 -8.91 -30.02
CA PRO A 224 -11.24 -9.16 -29.24
C PRO A 224 -10.32 -7.92 -29.27
N VAL A 225 -9.35 -7.86 -28.36
CA VAL A 225 -8.29 -6.84 -28.34
C VAL A 225 -7.02 -7.48 -28.90
N VAL A 226 -7.09 -7.92 -30.16
CA VAL A 226 -5.97 -8.54 -30.87
C VAL A 226 -5.86 -7.84 -32.22
N PRO A 227 -4.71 -7.23 -32.58
CA PRO A 227 -4.59 -6.38 -33.77
C PRO A 227 -5.09 -7.01 -35.08
N ALA A 228 -5.02 -8.35 -35.21
CA ALA A 228 -5.49 -9.08 -36.37
C ALA A 228 -7.03 -9.13 -36.53
N ASP A 229 -7.78 -9.01 -35.42
CA ASP A 229 -9.23 -9.21 -35.36
C ASP A 229 -10.00 -7.96 -34.84
N THR A 230 -9.29 -6.88 -34.52
CA THR A 230 -9.86 -5.62 -34.03
C THR A 230 -10.02 -4.61 -35.18
N PRO A 231 -11.21 -4.02 -35.40
CA PRO A 231 -11.39 -2.97 -36.41
C PRO A 231 -10.44 -1.79 -36.18
N ALA A 232 -9.88 -1.24 -37.25
CA ALA A 232 -8.91 -0.13 -37.17
C ALA A 232 -9.47 1.13 -36.48
N ASP A 233 -10.79 1.32 -36.49
CA ASP A 233 -11.50 2.40 -35.82
C ASP A 233 -11.99 2.05 -34.41
N ASP A 234 -11.66 0.87 -33.89
CA ASP A 234 -12.03 0.40 -32.54
C ASP A 234 -10.88 -0.36 -31.86
N PRO A 235 -9.71 0.27 -31.65
CA PRO A 235 -8.49 -0.42 -31.20
C PRO A 235 -8.62 -1.12 -29.84
N TYR A 236 -9.65 -0.81 -29.06
CA TYR A 236 -9.93 -1.42 -27.75
C TYR A 236 -11.13 -2.39 -27.78
N GLY A 237 -11.75 -2.63 -28.93
CA GLY A 237 -12.86 -3.57 -29.09
C GLY A 237 -14.12 -3.19 -28.29
N LEU A 238 -14.40 -1.90 -28.13
CA LEU A 238 -15.51 -1.37 -27.34
C LEU A 238 -16.79 -1.15 -28.14
N LYS A 239 -16.72 -1.18 -29.47
CA LYS A 239 -17.89 -1.18 -30.37
C LYS A 239 -18.48 -2.59 -30.47
N GLY A 240 -19.71 -2.68 -30.96
CA GLY A 240 -20.39 -3.96 -31.14
C GLY A 240 -19.73 -4.79 -32.23
N ASN A 241 -19.20 -5.95 -31.86
CA ASN A 241 -18.55 -6.91 -32.75
C ASN A 241 -19.11 -8.34 -32.54
N PRO A 242 -20.36 -8.61 -33.00
CA PRO A 242 -21.03 -9.90 -32.82
C PRO A 242 -20.32 -11.02 -33.59
N ARG A 243 -19.83 -12.04 -32.88
CA ARG A 243 -19.11 -13.19 -33.45
C ARG A 243 -19.26 -14.42 -32.58
N CYS A 244 -18.95 -15.60 -33.12
CA CYS A 244 -18.91 -16.82 -32.32
C CYS A 244 -17.72 -16.81 -31.33
N LEU A 245 -17.84 -17.58 -30.24
CA LEU A 245 -16.68 -18.00 -29.45
C LEU A 245 -15.76 -18.85 -30.33
N LYS A 246 -14.54 -18.38 -30.58
CA LYS A 246 -13.48 -19.15 -31.24
C LYS A 246 -12.55 -19.78 -30.22
N ARG A 247 -11.95 -20.93 -30.55
CA ARG A 247 -10.90 -21.55 -29.74
C ARG A 247 -9.84 -22.17 -30.64
N ASP A 248 -8.61 -22.21 -30.13
CA ASP A 248 -7.48 -22.80 -30.83
C ASP A 248 -6.46 -23.34 -29.82
N PHE A 249 -6.31 -24.68 -29.76
CA PHE A 249 -5.39 -25.36 -28.88
C PHE A 249 -3.98 -25.33 -29.44
N LEU A 250 -3.06 -24.83 -28.61
CA LEU A 250 -1.66 -24.60 -28.90
C LEU A 250 -0.83 -25.64 -28.13
N GLN A 251 -0.99 -26.91 -28.53
CA GLN A 251 -0.47 -28.05 -27.78
C GLN A 251 1.03 -27.96 -27.52
N ALA A 252 1.82 -27.57 -28.55
CA ALA A 252 3.27 -27.43 -28.43
C ALA A 252 3.67 -26.38 -27.38
N GLN A 253 2.97 -25.23 -27.33
CA GLN A 253 3.24 -24.21 -26.33
C GLN A 253 2.77 -24.63 -24.94
N SER A 254 1.62 -25.29 -24.83
CA SER A 254 1.11 -25.83 -23.57
C SER A 254 2.11 -26.77 -22.90
N SER A 255 2.61 -27.77 -23.64
CA SER A 255 3.59 -28.73 -23.13
C SER A 255 4.96 -28.11 -22.85
N ALA A 256 5.33 -27.05 -23.58
CA ALA A 256 6.61 -26.37 -23.40
C ALA A 256 6.61 -25.38 -22.23
N HIS A 257 5.51 -24.64 -22.02
CA HIS A 257 5.48 -23.45 -21.16
C HIS A 257 4.55 -23.52 -19.95
N LEU A 258 3.53 -24.37 -19.97
CA LEU A 258 2.55 -24.42 -18.88
C LEU A 258 2.85 -25.56 -17.91
N THR A 259 4.11 -25.85 -17.61
CA THR A 259 4.52 -27.00 -16.78
C THR A 259 4.74 -26.63 -15.31
N PHE A 260 4.60 -27.60 -14.41
CA PHE A 260 4.93 -27.42 -12.98
C PHE A 260 6.39 -26.97 -12.77
N GLN A 261 7.31 -27.46 -13.61
CA GLN A 261 8.72 -27.07 -13.52
C GLN A 261 8.92 -25.58 -13.79
N GLN A 262 8.32 -25.01 -14.84
CA GLN A 262 8.44 -23.58 -15.11
C GLN A 262 7.84 -22.72 -14.00
N ALA A 263 6.72 -23.16 -13.40
CA ALA A 263 6.14 -22.48 -12.25
C ALA A 263 7.09 -22.51 -11.04
N ALA A 264 7.73 -23.66 -10.77
CA ALA A 264 8.71 -23.80 -9.69
C ALA A 264 9.94 -22.91 -9.92
N ASP A 265 10.53 -22.95 -11.12
CA ASP A 265 11.68 -22.12 -11.50
C ASP A 265 11.38 -20.62 -11.30
N LEU A 266 10.16 -20.19 -11.62
CA LEU A 266 9.71 -18.81 -11.42
C LEU A 266 9.61 -18.43 -9.94
N LEU A 267 9.14 -19.35 -9.08
CA LEU A 267 9.02 -19.14 -7.64
C LEU A 267 10.37 -19.13 -6.92
N GLU A 268 11.38 -19.78 -7.48
CA GLU A 268 12.75 -19.79 -6.94
C GLU A 268 13.55 -18.53 -7.29
N THR A 269 13.02 -17.67 -8.17
CA THR A 269 13.70 -16.44 -8.58
C THR A 269 13.78 -15.45 -7.40
N THR A 270 14.99 -14.96 -7.08
CA THR A 270 15.23 -14.18 -5.85
C THR A 270 15.31 -12.67 -6.06
N THR A 271 15.45 -12.22 -7.31
CA THR A 271 15.54 -10.80 -7.62
C THR A 271 14.59 -10.39 -8.75
N TYR A 272 14.11 -9.15 -8.69
CA TYR A 272 13.32 -8.59 -9.79
C TYR A 272 14.11 -8.54 -11.10
N ALA A 273 15.42 -8.34 -11.03
CA ALA A 273 16.29 -8.32 -12.21
C ALA A 273 16.42 -9.70 -12.88
N GLU A 274 16.41 -10.79 -12.11
CA GLU A 274 16.34 -12.16 -12.66
C GLU A 274 14.94 -12.46 -13.22
N PHE A 275 13.89 -11.97 -12.55
CA PHE A 275 12.50 -12.16 -12.97
C PHE A 275 12.14 -11.35 -14.23
N ARG A 276 12.69 -10.13 -14.38
CA ARG A 276 12.44 -9.18 -15.47
C ARG A 276 13.70 -8.39 -15.85
N PRO A 277 14.68 -9.04 -16.52
CA PRO A 277 15.95 -8.41 -16.89
C PRO A 277 15.80 -7.21 -17.84
N GLU A 278 14.72 -7.15 -18.64
CA GLU A 278 14.49 -6.07 -19.62
C GLU A 278 13.99 -4.75 -19.01
N VAL A 279 13.63 -4.73 -17.72
CA VAL A 279 13.02 -3.58 -17.02
C VAL A 279 13.91 -3.04 -15.89
N SER A 280 15.16 -3.52 -15.81
CA SER A 280 16.06 -3.32 -14.66
C SER A 280 16.45 -1.86 -14.37
N SER A 281 16.16 -0.90 -15.24
CA SER A 281 16.47 0.53 -15.05
C SER A 281 15.37 1.32 -14.33
N LEU A 282 14.19 0.74 -14.08
CA LEU A 282 13.06 1.41 -13.44
C LEU A 282 12.84 0.86 -12.02
N PRO A 283 13.33 1.56 -10.97
CA PRO A 283 13.42 0.99 -9.62
C PRO A 283 12.07 0.68 -8.96
N LEU A 284 10.97 1.28 -9.45
CA LEU A 284 9.62 1.08 -8.93
C LEU A 284 8.65 0.64 -10.03
N TYR A 285 9.14 -0.04 -11.08
CA TYR A 285 8.30 -0.46 -12.19
C TYR A 285 7.09 -1.27 -11.72
N GLY A 286 5.90 -0.76 -12.04
CA GLY A 286 4.65 -1.42 -11.72
C GLY A 286 4.30 -1.39 -10.22
N VAL A 287 5.14 -0.81 -9.36
CA VAL A 287 4.94 -0.87 -7.90
C VAL A 287 3.80 0.07 -7.50
N PRO A 288 2.72 -0.42 -6.87
CA PRO A 288 1.63 0.45 -6.46
C PRO A 288 1.99 1.28 -5.23
N PHE A 289 1.50 2.51 -5.18
CA PHE A 289 1.61 3.36 -3.99
C PHE A 289 0.34 4.17 -3.76
N ALA A 290 0.19 4.68 -2.55
CA ALA A 290 -0.92 5.54 -2.15
C ALA A 290 -0.41 6.87 -1.62
N VAL A 291 -1.23 7.92 -1.71
CA VAL A 291 -0.81 9.29 -1.38
C VAL A 291 -1.83 9.96 -0.48
N LYS A 292 -1.39 10.57 0.62
CA LYS A 292 -2.25 11.33 1.52
C LYS A 292 -3.02 12.42 0.78
N ASP A 293 -4.32 12.57 1.09
CA ASP A 293 -5.21 13.49 0.36
C ASP A 293 -5.01 14.99 0.65
N ASN A 294 -3.83 15.37 1.15
CA ASN A 294 -3.33 16.74 1.16
C ASN A 294 -2.14 16.93 0.19
N ILE A 295 -1.85 15.94 -0.66
CA ILE A 295 -0.80 15.97 -1.68
C ILE A 295 -1.48 15.81 -3.04
N ASP A 296 -1.11 16.68 -3.98
CA ASP A 296 -1.68 16.71 -5.32
C ASP A 296 -1.24 15.52 -6.17
N ALA A 297 -2.20 14.96 -6.88
CA ALA A 297 -1.99 13.97 -7.92
C ALA A 297 -2.93 14.27 -9.09
N GLU A 298 -2.37 14.37 -10.29
CA GLU A 298 -3.10 14.70 -11.51
C GLU A 298 -4.31 13.78 -11.68
N GLY A 299 -5.48 14.39 -11.94
CA GLY A 299 -6.73 13.67 -12.15
C GLY A 299 -7.49 13.27 -10.87
N PHE A 300 -6.87 13.41 -9.69
CA PHE A 300 -7.53 13.21 -8.39
C PHE A 300 -7.87 14.55 -7.74
N ALA A 301 -8.96 14.61 -6.97
CA ALA A 301 -9.20 15.75 -6.09
C ALA A 301 -8.18 15.73 -4.93
N THR A 302 -7.88 16.92 -4.39
CA THR A 302 -7.08 17.08 -3.15
C THR A 302 -7.92 17.81 -2.13
N THR A 303 -8.60 17.07 -1.26
CA THR A 303 -9.64 17.64 -0.39
C THR A 303 -9.10 18.12 0.96
N ALA A 304 -7.91 17.67 1.35
CA ALA A 304 -7.40 17.76 2.72
C ALA A 304 -8.43 17.29 3.76
N VAL A 305 -9.30 16.36 3.35
CA VAL A 305 -10.40 15.79 4.13
C VAL A 305 -11.47 16.81 4.53
N CYS A 306 -11.68 17.82 3.69
CA CYS A 306 -12.73 18.80 3.83
C CYS A 306 -13.61 18.83 2.57
N PRO A 307 -14.82 18.23 2.60
CA PRO A 307 -15.72 18.17 1.44
C PRO A 307 -16.12 19.53 0.87
N SER A 308 -16.15 20.57 1.72
CA SER A 308 -16.47 21.94 1.32
C SER A 308 -15.26 22.75 0.85
N SER A 309 -14.05 22.19 0.93
CA SER A 309 -12.87 22.83 0.36
C SER A 309 -13.04 22.93 -1.17
N PRO A 310 -12.85 24.12 -1.77
CA PRO A 310 -12.95 24.31 -3.21
C PRO A 310 -11.78 23.61 -3.90
N SER A 311 -11.88 22.29 -4.07
CA SER A 311 -10.87 21.47 -4.72
C SER A 311 -11.50 20.72 -5.89
N GLY A 312 -11.14 21.16 -7.10
CA GLY A 312 -11.31 20.34 -8.30
C GLY A 312 -10.26 19.23 -8.35
N LYS A 313 -10.27 18.45 -9.43
CA LYS A 313 -9.15 17.55 -9.72
C LYS A 313 -7.87 18.37 -9.90
N ALA A 314 -6.76 17.94 -9.30
CA ALA A 314 -5.47 18.58 -9.46
C ALA A 314 -5.05 18.53 -10.93
N ALA A 315 -4.56 19.66 -11.44
CA ALA A 315 -4.14 19.80 -12.83
C ALA A 315 -2.75 19.21 -13.10
N SER A 316 -1.96 18.96 -12.05
CA SER A 316 -0.62 18.40 -12.14
C SER A 316 -0.27 17.64 -10.86
N ASP A 317 0.62 16.67 -10.97
CA ASP A 317 1.20 15.98 -9.81
C ASP A 317 2.06 16.93 -8.97
N ALA A 318 2.00 16.74 -7.64
CA ALA A 318 3.04 17.19 -6.73
C ALA A 318 4.40 16.62 -7.15
N VAL A 319 5.50 17.32 -6.86
CA VAL A 319 6.84 16.93 -7.34
C VAL A 319 7.21 15.51 -6.89
N VAL A 320 6.92 15.16 -5.63
CA VAL A 320 7.16 13.81 -5.10
C VAL A 320 6.33 12.73 -5.81
N VAL A 321 5.09 13.03 -6.19
CA VAL A 321 4.22 12.09 -6.94
C VAL A 321 4.72 11.91 -8.36
N ARG A 322 5.12 13.02 -9.02
CA ARG A 322 5.71 13.00 -10.35
C ARG A 322 6.99 12.16 -10.41
N ASN A 323 7.86 12.29 -9.41
CA ASN A 323 9.10 11.52 -9.33
C ASN A 323 8.83 10.02 -9.19
N PHE A 324 7.88 9.62 -8.35
CA PHE A 324 7.46 8.22 -8.25
C PHE A 324 6.88 7.68 -9.58
N LYS A 325 5.97 8.42 -10.23
CA LYS A 325 5.45 8.03 -11.54
C LYS A 325 6.55 7.94 -12.61
N SER A 326 7.54 8.83 -12.55
CA SER A 326 8.69 8.80 -13.46
C SER A 326 9.61 7.59 -13.23
N ALA A 327 9.63 7.07 -12.00
CA ALA A 327 10.25 5.78 -11.65
C ALA A 327 9.33 4.56 -11.95
N ALA A 328 8.25 4.79 -12.71
CA ALA A 328 7.23 3.81 -13.11
C ALA A 328 6.41 3.21 -11.95
N ALA A 329 6.35 3.90 -10.81
CA ALA A 329 5.40 3.56 -9.75
C ALA A 329 3.97 3.99 -10.13
N ILE A 330 2.99 3.28 -9.58
CA ILE A 330 1.58 3.42 -9.95
C ILE A 330 0.77 3.95 -8.77
N LEU A 331 0.20 5.14 -8.92
CA LEU A 331 -0.67 5.71 -7.90
C LEU A 331 -2.04 5.02 -7.93
N ILE A 332 -2.40 4.34 -6.83
CA ILE A 332 -3.68 3.64 -6.70
C ILE A 332 -4.78 4.54 -6.12
N GLY A 333 -4.43 5.55 -5.31
CA GLY A 333 -5.43 6.49 -4.82
C GLY A 333 -4.98 7.43 -3.72
N LYS A 334 -5.94 8.28 -3.31
CA LYS A 334 -5.79 9.27 -2.25
C LYS A 334 -6.24 8.67 -0.90
N THR A 335 -5.45 8.86 0.16
CA THR A 335 -5.73 8.27 1.48
C THR A 335 -6.28 9.30 2.46
N ASN A 336 -7.15 8.83 3.36
CA ASN A 336 -7.77 9.65 4.41
C ASN A 336 -6.73 10.17 5.43
N LEU A 337 -7.06 11.26 6.12
CA LEU A 337 -6.22 11.95 7.09
C LEU A 337 -7.05 12.65 8.17
N ASP A 338 -6.44 13.07 9.29
CA ASP A 338 -7.07 14.13 10.12
C ASP A 338 -7.14 15.43 9.30
N GLN A 339 -8.32 16.08 9.27
CA GLN A 339 -8.63 17.21 8.41
C GLN A 339 -7.56 18.32 8.48
N PHE A 340 -7.13 18.83 7.32
CA PHE A 340 -6.02 19.79 7.16
C PHE A 340 -4.73 19.35 7.88
N ALA A 341 -4.48 18.04 7.91
CA ALA A 341 -3.37 17.40 8.63
C ALA A 341 -3.26 17.85 10.10
N THR A 342 -4.39 18.09 10.78
CA THR A 342 -4.44 18.64 12.15
C THR A 342 -4.86 17.59 13.17
N GLY A 343 -3.94 16.68 13.51
CA GLY A 343 -4.14 15.66 14.53
C GLY A 343 -3.07 14.58 14.48
N LEU A 344 -3.03 13.77 15.54
CA LEU A 344 -2.18 12.60 15.69
C LEU A 344 -3.02 11.32 15.90
N VAL A 345 -4.32 11.36 15.59
CA VAL A 345 -5.29 10.31 16.00
C VAL A 345 -5.97 9.60 14.83
N GLY A 346 -6.14 10.24 13.68
CA GLY A 346 -6.74 9.63 12.49
C GLY A 346 -8.27 9.55 12.50
N THR A 347 -8.94 10.28 13.41
CA THR A 347 -10.40 10.25 13.61
C THR A 347 -11.09 11.56 13.22
N ARG A 348 -10.35 12.64 12.96
CA ARG A 348 -10.89 13.98 12.68
C ARG A 348 -11.19 14.13 11.19
N SER A 349 -12.01 13.24 10.66
CA SER A 349 -12.33 13.15 9.24
C SER A 349 -13.84 12.98 9.05
N PRO A 350 -14.51 13.84 8.26
CA PRO A 350 -15.91 13.61 7.88
C PRO A 350 -16.09 12.37 6.97
N TYR A 351 -15.01 11.83 6.39
CA TYR A 351 -15.04 10.56 5.65
C TYR A 351 -14.97 9.33 6.56
N GLY A 352 -14.96 9.53 7.88
CA GLY A 352 -14.94 8.48 8.89
C GLY A 352 -13.55 8.27 9.49
N ALA A 353 -13.52 7.79 10.74
CA ALA A 353 -12.29 7.42 11.43
C ALA A 353 -11.64 6.21 10.76
N VAL A 354 -10.34 6.29 10.49
CA VAL A 354 -9.60 5.14 9.97
C VAL A 354 -9.28 4.20 11.15
N PRO A 355 -9.75 2.95 11.14
CA PRO A 355 -9.48 2.02 12.24
C PRO A 355 -8.04 1.51 12.17
N ASN A 356 -7.45 1.23 13.32
CA ASN A 356 -6.12 0.62 13.42
C ASN A 356 -6.07 -0.75 12.69
N SER A 357 -4.87 -1.14 12.24
CA SER A 357 -4.65 -2.40 11.53
C SER A 357 -4.73 -3.66 12.42
N PHE A 358 -4.40 -3.55 13.71
CA PHE A 358 -4.40 -4.65 14.68
C PHE A 358 -5.69 -4.71 15.54
N ASP A 359 -6.20 -3.56 16.00
CA ASP A 359 -7.36 -3.46 16.88
C ASP A 359 -8.31 -2.33 16.48
N LEU A 360 -9.48 -2.70 15.95
CA LEU A 360 -10.47 -1.75 15.43
C LEU A 360 -11.07 -0.82 16.51
N THR A 361 -10.87 -1.11 17.80
CA THR A 361 -11.33 -0.24 18.91
C THR A 361 -10.34 0.89 19.23
N ARG A 362 -9.20 0.93 18.55
CA ARG A 362 -8.12 1.90 18.76
C ARG A 362 -7.93 2.84 17.58
N VAL A 363 -7.31 3.97 17.90
CA VAL A 363 -6.90 4.95 16.90
C VAL A 363 -5.90 4.34 15.91
N SER A 364 -6.02 4.64 14.63
CA SER A 364 -4.95 4.31 13.66
C SER A 364 -3.70 5.14 13.86
N GLY A 365 -3.82 6.28 14.55
CA GLY A 365 -2.79 7.31 14.56
C GLY A 365 -2.95 8.23 13.36
N GLY A 366 -2.55 9.48 13.53
CA GLY A 366 -2.72 10.52 12.53
C GLY A 366 -1.51 11.44 12.43
N SER A 367 -1.54 12.46 11.57
CA SER A 367 -2.66 12.73 10.65
C SER A 367 -2.64 11.86 9.40
N SER A 368 -1.56 11.13 9.09
CA SER A 368 -1.46 10.28 7.88
C SER A 368 -2.09 8.88 8.08
N SER A 369 -3.32 8.85 8.60
CA SER A 369 -3.99 7.62 9.05
C SER A 369 -4.23 6.61 7.93
N GLY A 370 -4.80 7.05 6.81
CA GLY A 370 -5.07 6.18 5.67
C GLY A 370 -3.78 5.62 5.07
N SER A 371 -2.76 6.45 4.88
CA SER A 371 -1.45 6.06 4.33
C SER A 371 -0.78 4.94 5.13
N ALA A 372 -0.78 5.04 6.46
CA ALA A 372 -0.20 4.01 7.31
C ALA A 372 -1.01 2.70 7.27
N VAL A 373 -2.34 2.78 7.36
CA VAL A 373 -3.18 1.57 7.42
C VAL A 373 -3.20 0.79 6.11
N VAL A 374 -3.11 1.46 4.94
CA VAL A 374 -3.02 0.74 3.65
C VAL A 374 -1.70 0.00 3.50
N VAL A 375 -0.59 0.56 4.00
CA VAL A 375 0.71 -0.11 4.02
C VAL A 375 0.72 -1.28 5.00
N ALA A 376 0.30 -1.05 6.24
CA ALA A 376 0.27 -2.09 7.27
C ALA A 376 -0.62 -3.30 6.93
N ARG A 377 -1.64 -3.10 6.10
CA ARG A 377 -2.51 -4.18 5.59
C ARG A 377 -2.01 -4.83 4.30
N GLY A 378 -0.85 -4.41 3.79
CA GLY A 378 -0.25 -4.94 2.55
C GLY A 378 -1.04 -4.61 1.29
N VAL A 379 -1.82 -3.52 1.29
CA VAL A 379 -2.54 -3.07 0.08
C VAL A 379 -1.57 -2.43 -0.91
N VAL A 380 -0.60 -1.68 -0.39
CA VAL A 380 0.54 -1.12 -1.14
C VAL A 380 1.81 -1.29 -0.30
N PRO A 381 2.98 -1.53 -0.91
CA PRO A 381 4.25 -1.68 -0.19
C PRO A 381 4.76 -0.38 0.44
N PHE A 382 4.40 0.78 -0.14
CA PHE A 382 4.72 2.09 0.42
C PHE A 382 3.64 3.14 0.15
N SER A 383 3.64 4.21 0.93
CA SER A 383 2.74 5.33 0.74
C SER A 383 3.35 6.66 1.20
N LEU A 384 2.82 7.77 0.66
CA LEU A 384 3.16 9.12 1.11
C LEU A 384 2.25 9.59 2.23
N GLY A 385 2.87 10.18 3.25
CA GLY A 385 2.23 10.96 4.30
C GLY A 385 2.79 12.38 4.36
N THR A 386 2.41 13.10 5.41
CA THR A 386 3.09 14.34 5.81
C THR A 386 3.34 14.32 7.31
N ASP A 387 4.40 14.99 7.77
CA ASP A 387 4.79 15.09 9.16
C ASP A 387 5.23 16.52 9.52
N THR A 388 4.40 17.18 10.32
CA THR A 388 4.74 18.45 10.99
C THR A 388 5.16 18.22 12.45
N ALA A 389 4.48 17.28 13.12
CA ALA A 389 4.48 17.13 14.57
C ALA A 389 4.53 15.67 15.03
N GLY A 390 4.60 14.71 14.11
CA GLY A 390 4.48 13.28 14.37
C GLY A 390 3.64 12.52 13.35
N SER A 391 3.03 13.21 12.38
CA SER A 391 2.05 12.62 11.47
C SER A 391 2.59 11.56 10.50
N GLY A 392 3.91 11.43 10.36
CA GLY A 392 4.60 10.36 9.63
C GLY A 392 5.16 9.26 10.54
N ARG A 393 5.09 9.45 11.87
CA ARG A 393 5.71 8.58 12.89
C ARG A 393 4.70 7.90 13.78
N VAL A 394 3.75 8.64 14.35
CA VAL A 394 2.69 8.10 15.22
C VAL A 394 1.88 6.99 14.52
N PRO A 395 1.40 7.19 13.26
CA PRO A 395 0.71 6.12 12.56
C PRO A 395 1.60 4.89 12.28
N ALA A 396 2.92 5.08 12.09
CA ALA A 396 3.83 3.97 11.86
C ALA A 396 3.97 3.10 13.12
N GLY A 397 4.24 3.72 14.27
CA GLY A 397 4.37 3.03 15.55
C GLY A 397 3.11 2.27 16.00
N PHE A 398 1.92 2.72 15.61
CA PHE A 398 0.66 2.04 15.92
C PHE A 398 0.30 0.90 14.96
N ASN A 399 0.93 0.83 13.80
CA ASN A 399 0.56 -0.12 12.75
C ASN A 399 1.72 -1.02 12.33
N ASP A 400 2.78 -1.10 13.13
CA ASP A 400 3.90 -2.04 12.92
C ASP A 400 4.59 -1.90 11.56
N ILE A 401 4.87 -0.66 11.16
CA ILE A 401 5.51 -0.34 9.87
C ILE A 401 6.60 0.73 10.05
N ILE A 402 7.40 0.93 9.01
CA ILE A 402 8.38 2.01 8.95
C ILE A 402 7.70 3.34 8.66
N GLY A 403 8.11 4.39 9.36
CA GLY A 403 7.71 5.78 9.13
C GLY A 403 8.94 6.68 9.01
N SER A 404 9.35 6.99 7.79
CA SER A 404 10.46 7.89 7.51
C SER A 404 9.99 9.34 7.46
N LYS A 405 10.56 10.17 8.32
CA LYS A 405 10.43 11.63 8.31
C LYS A 405 11.79 12.20 7.90
N PRO A 406 12.00 12.51 6.61
CA PRO A 406 13.24 13.09 6.14
C PRO A 406 13.46 14.49 6.69
N THR A 407 14.70 14.96 6.57
CA THR A 407 15.12 16.33 6.84
C THR A 407 14.20 17.32 6.14
N ARG A 408 13.85 18.40 6.84
CA ARG A 408 12.97 19.42 6.28
C ARG A 408 13.56 19.98 5.00
N GLY A 409 12.78 19.99 3.92
CA GLY A 409 13.24 20.45 2.61
C GLY A 409 14.03 19.42 1.79
N ALA A 410 14.30 18.22 2.31
CA ALA A 410 14.90 17.13 1.51
C ALA A 410 13.94 16.63 0.42
N LEU A 411 12.64 16.63 0.73
CA LEU A 411 11.56 16.34 -0.20
C LEU A 411 10.78 17.63 -0.45
N SER A 412 10.49 17.90 -1.73
CA SER A 412 9.67 19.05 -2.12
C SER A 412 8.26 18.96 -1.53
N THR A 413 7.75 20.11 -1.11
CA THR A 413 6.35 20.31 -0.71
C THR A 413 5.52 21.01 -1.78
N THR A 414 6.06 21.19 -2.99
CA THR A 414 5.30 21.70 -4.15
C THR A 414 4.16 20.75 -4.49
N GLY A 415 2.93 21.27 -4.49
CA GLY A 415 1.69 20.49 -4.65
C GLY A 415 1.20 19.84 -3.35
N VAL A 416 1.69 20.25 -2.18
CA VAL A 416 1.15 19.83 -0.88
C VAL A 416 0.34 20.97 -0.27
N VAL A 417 -0.89 20.70 0.16
CA VAL A 417 -1.70 21.64 0.94
C VAL A 417 -1.02 21.85 2.30
N PRO A 418 -0.52 23.06 2.60
CA PRO A 418 0.29 23.28 3.81
C PRO A 418 -0.53 23.14 5.09
N ALA A 419 0.12 22.61 6.12
CA ALA A 419 -0.36 22.65 7.50
C ALA A 419 0.45 23.66 8.32
N CYS A 420 1.76 23.48 8.42
CA CYS A 420 2.69 24.51 8.90
C CYS A 420 3.83 24.59 7.89
N ARG A 421 3.73 25.48 6.90
CA ARG A 421 4.63 25.51 5.73
C ARG A 421 6.11 25.49 6.13
N THR A 422 6.50 26.21 7.17
CA THR A 422 7.91 26.25 7.60
C THR A 422 8.39 25.00 8.35
N LEU A 423 7.51 24.07 8.70
CA LEU A 423 7.80 22.85 9.45
C LEU A 423 7.41 21.58 8.70
N ASP A 424 6.59 21.66 7.66
CA ASP A 424 6.06 20.48 6.98
C ASP A 424 7.15 19.68 6.27
N CYS A 425 7.03 18.36 6.38
CA CYS A 425 7.81 17.39 5.62
C CYS A 425 6.84 16.42 4.95
N VAL A 426 7.06 16.09 3.68
CA VAL A 426 6.50 14.84 3.13
C VAL A 426 7.18 13.68 3.86
N SER A 427 6.42 12.63 4.20
CA SER A 427 6.91 11.44 4.89
C SER A 427 6.61 10.18 4.08
N ILE A 428 7.33 9.09 4.35
CA ILE A 428 7.18 7.81 3.66
C ILE A 428 6.80 6.74 4.70
N PHE A 429 5.79 5.94 4.40
CA PHE A 429 5.51 4.69 5.09
C PHE A 429 5.91 3.52 4.21
N ALA A 430 6.50 2.49 4.79
CA ALA A 430 6.83 1.25 4.08
C ALA A 430 6.80 0.05 5.04
N LEU A 431 6.74 -1.17 4.49
CA LEU A 431 6.79 -2.40 5.28
C LEU A 431 8.19 -2.71 5.81
N THR A 432 9.23 -2.34 5.05
CA THR A 432 10.63 -2.64 5.34
C THR A 432 11.49 -1.38 5.31
N VAL A 433 12.69 -1.46 5.88
CA VAL A 433 13.64 -0.34 5.89
C VAL A 433 14.18 -0.08 4.49
N GLU A 434 14.40 -1.14 3.73
CA GLU A 434 14.88 -1.16 2.36
C GLU A 434 13.88 -0.49 1.41
N ASP A 435 12.59 -0.80 1.54
CA ASP A 435 11.54 -0.14 0.77
C ASP A 435 11.45 1.35 1.10
N ALA A 436 11.59 1.72 2.38
CA ALA A 436 11.63 3.12 2.80
C ALA A 436 12.85 3.86 2.22
N GLN A 437 14.01 3.20 2.20
CA GLN A 437 15.26 3.73 1.63
C GLN A 437 15.13 3.91 0.11
N LEU A 438 14.61 2.91 -0.59
CA LEU A 438 14.39 2.97 -2.03
C LEU A 438 13.42 4.10 -2.38
N ALA A 439 12.27 4.16 -1.69
CA ALA A 439 11.29 5.22 -1.91
C ALA A 439 11.88 6.61 -1.66
N LEU A 440 12.66 6.78 -0.58
CA LEU A 440 13.36 8.04 -0.29
C LEU A 440 14.32 8.43 -1.42
N SER A 441 15.13 7.48 -1.91
CA SER A 441 16.11 7.73 -2.96
C SER A 441 15.48 8.24 -4.28
N VAL A 442 14.21 7.88 -4.53
CA VAL A 442 13.49 8.29 -5.75
C VAL A 442 12.96 9.71 -5.67
N VAL A 443 12.56 10.18 -4.48
CA VAL A 443 11.87 11.48 -4.31
C VAL A 443 12.69 12.56 -3.63
N GLU A 444 13.80 12.20 -2.98
CA GLU A 444 14.73 13.20 -2.46
C GLU A 444 15.31 14.01 -3.61
N GLY A 445 15.26 15.34 -3.48
CA GLY A 445 15.75 16.22 -4.51
C GLY A 445 15.43 17.69 -4.25
N TYR A 446 16.28 18.55 -4.79
CA TYR A 446 16.08 19.98 -4.72
C TYR A 446 15.05 20.44 -5.75
N ASP A 447 14.05 21.17 -5.26
CA ASP A 447 13.03 21.82 -6.07
C ASP A 447 13.20 23.34 -5.98
N PRO A 448 13.61 24.02 -7.07
CA PRO A 448 13.79 25.47 -7.07
C PRO A 448 12.49 26.26 -6.86
N GLU A 449 11.32 25.64 -7.07
CA GLU A 449 10.01 26.29 -6.89
C GLU A 449 9.50 26.20 -5.44
N ASP A 450 10.08 25.31 -4.62
CA ASP A 450 9.77 25.21 -3.20
C ASP A 450 10.78 26.02 -2.37
N SER A 451 10.30 27.14 -1.81
CA SER A 451 11.08 28.01 -0.91
C SER A 451 11.69 27.29 0.31
N CYS A 452 11.13 26.16 0.71
CA CYS A 452 11.61 25.37 1.85
C CYS A 452 12.51 24.20 1.42
N SER A 453 12.65 23.92 0.12
CA SER A 453 13.50 22.85 -0.39
C SER A 453 14.98 23.19 -0.22
N ARG A 454 15.77 22.15 0.08
CA ARG A 454 17.21 22.26 0.32
C ARG A 454 17.93 21.13 -0.42
N LYS A 455 19.11 21.45 -0.96
CA LYS A 455 20.03 20.43 -1.47
C LYS A 455 20.66 19.70 -0.30
N ARG A 456 20.76 18.38 -0.39
CA ARG A 456 21.65 17.60 0.48
C ARG A 456 23.08 18.16 0.31
N PRO A 457 23.79 18.49 1.40
CA PRO A 457 25.19 18.90 1.33
C PRO A 457 26.05 17.78 0.72
N ASP A 458 27.07 18.14 -0.05
CA ASP A 458 28.04 17.18 -0.57
C ASP A 458 29.03 16.80 0.54
N LEU A 459 28.79 15.66 1.17
CA LEU A 459 29.57 15.17 2.30
C LEU A 459 31.00 14.73 1.89
N PHE A 460 31.31 14.62 0.59
CA PHE A 460 32.62 14.20 0.09
C PHE A 460 33.54 15.36 -0.33
N HIS A 461 32.97 16.55 -0.62
CA HIS A 461 33.74 17.69 -1.12
C HIS A 461 34.15 18.72 -0.06
N GLU A 462 33.52 18.73 1.12
CA GLU A 462 33.94 19.58 2.24
C GLU A 462 34.94 18.84 3.15
N GLN A 463 36.16 18.64 2.64
CA GLN A 463 37.32 18.34 3.48
C GLN A 463 37.57 19.51 4.45
N GLY A 464 37.04 19.46 5.66
CA GLY A 464 37.47 20.34 6.74
C GLY A 464 36.46 20.62 7.83
N ASP A 465 35.16 20.67 7.52
CA ASP A 465 34.11 21.01 8.48
C ASP A 465 32.92 20.07 8.28
N THR A 466 33.01 18.84 8.79
CA THR A 466 31.78 18.10 9.10
C THR A 466 31.01 18.93 10.10
N VAL A 467 29.92 19.57 9.69
CA VAL A 467 28.98 20.28 10.57
C VAL A 467 28.20 19.23 11.38
N PHE A 468 28.94 18.60 12.29
CA PHE A 468 28.64 18.05 13.61
C PHE A 468 29.42 16.76 13.89
N GLY A 469 29.99 16.73 15.10
CA GLY A 469 31.06 15.85 15.54
C GLY A 469 30.68 14.36 15.60
N HIS A 470 31.68 13.56 15.24
CA HIS A 470 31.67 12.09 15.19
C HIS A 470 30.66 11.54 14.16
N VAL A 471 31.20 10.92 13.10
CA VAL A 471 30.52 9.76 12.54
C VAL A 471 30.58 8.71 13.64
N GLY A 472 29.61 8.74 14.56
CA GLY A 472 29.46 7.73 15.59
C GLY A 472 29.54 6.37 14.92
N SER A 473 30.27 5.42 15.52
CA SER A 473 30.33 4.09 14.93
C SER A 473 28.91 3.56 14.84
N VAL A 474 28.45 3.24 13.62
CA VAL A 474 27.17 2.56 13.42
C VAL A 474 27.09 1.32 14.30
N SER A 475 28.23 0.66 14.59
CA SER A 475 28.30 -0.50 15.47
C SER A 475 27.97 -0.19 16.94
N SER A 476 28.21 1.03 17.41
CA SER A 476 28.09 1.42 18.82
C SER A 476 27.69 2.89 18.98
N PRO A 477 26.49 3.29 18.51
CA PRO A 477 26.01 4.66 18.61
C PRO A 477 25.75 5.05 20.07
N ARG A 478 26.05 6.29 20.44
CA ARG A 478 25.70 6.91 21.72
C ARG A 478 24.38 7.66 21.57
N LEU A 479 23.30 7.07 22.07
CA LEU A 479 21.94 7.60 21.91
C LEU A 479 21.41 8.13 23.24
N ALA A 480 20.88 9.35 23.21
CA ALA A 480 20.15 9.92 24.31
C ALA A 480 18.78 9.24 24.47
N ILE A 481 18.44 8.85 25.70
CA ILE A 481 17.08 8.40 26.07
C ILE A 481 16.52 9.31 27.17
N CYS A 482 15.19 9.45 27.23
CA CYS A 482 14.55 10.27 28.26
C CYS A 482 14.80 9.64 29.64
N SER A 483 15.35 10.42 30.59
CA SER A 483 15.64 9.93 31.94
C SER A 483 14.40 9.66 32.79
N ASN A 484 13.26 10.25 32.43
CA ASN A 484 11.99 10.09 33.15
C ASN A 484 10.80 10.11 32.18
N PRO A 485 10.57 9.01 31.43
CA PRO A 485 9.48 8.95 30.48
C PRO A 485 8.11 8.96 31.19
N ASN A 486 7.22 9.86 30.78
CA ASN A 486 5.84 9.88 31.29
C ASN A 486 4.94 9.02 30.42
N TRP A 487 4.41 7.93 31.00
CA TRP A 487 3.50 6.99 30.33
C TRP A 487 2.01 7.31 30.54
N PHE A 488 1.68 8.37 31.28
CA PHE A 488 0.30 8.82 31.54
C PHE A 488 -0.65 7.72 32.05
N GLY A 489 -0.11 6.77 32.85
CA GLY A 489 -0.86 5.61 33.35
C GLY A 489 -1.09 4.49 32.33
N CYS A 490 -0.35 4.48 31.21
CA CYS A 490 -0.41 3.42 30.21
C CYS A 490 0.57 2.28 30.54
N ASP A 491 0.10 1.29 31.30
CA ASP A 491 0.95 0.19 31.81
C ASP A 491 1.52 -0.74 30.74
N GLY A 492 0.96 -0.75 29.53
CA GLY A 492 1.40 -1.62 28.44
C GLY A 492 2.64 -1.12 27.67
N HIS A 493 2.91 0.18 27.65
CA HIS A 493 4.01 0.77 26.86
C HIS A 493 5.37 0.65 27.56
N HIS A 494 5.41 0.87 28.88
CA HIS A 494 6.65 0.84 29.64
C HIS A 494 7.39 -0.50 29.54
N PRO A 495 6.75 -1.68 29.73
CA PRO A 495 7.45 -2.96 29.58
C PRO A 495 7.91 -3.26 28.15
N ALA A 496 7.21 -2.74 27.13
CA ALA A 496 7.62 -2.90 25.73
C ALA A 496 8.84 -2.04 25.41
N TYR A 497 8.87 -0.81 25.95
CA TYR A 497 10.01 0.09 25.84
C TYR A 497 11.26 -0.50 26.48
N ASP A 498 11.17 -1.01 27.72
CA ASP A 498 12.31 -1.59 28.43
C ASP A 498 12.94 -2.75 27.63
N LYS A 499 12.10 -3.66 27.11
CA LYS A 499 12.55 -4.76 26.23
C LYS A 499 13.23 -4.26 24.95
N ALA A 500 12.69 -3.20 24.35
CA ALA A 500 13.28 -2.61 23.15
C ALA A 500 14.63 -1.95 23.44
N LEU A 501 14.80 -1.32 24.61
CA LEU A 501 16.09 -0.79 25.06
C LEU A 501 17.10 -1.91 25.36
N GLU A 502 16.67 -3.02 25.97
CA GLU A 502 17.51 -4.20 26.17
C GLU A 502 18.01 -4.78 24.84
N LYS A 503 17.14 -4.85 23.83
CA LYS A 503 17.50 -5.26 22.47
C LYS A 503 18.51 -4.29 21.85
N ALA A 504 18.28 -2.98 21.93
CA ALA A 504 19.21 -1.97 21.45
C ALA A 504 20.60 -2.10 22.12
N ALA A 505 20.64 -2.29 23.43
CA ALA A 505 21.88 -2.49 24.18
C ALA A 505 22.62 -3.77 23.75
N SER A 506 21.91 -4.86 23.45
CA SER A 506 22.53 -6.11 22.99
C SER A 506 23.14 -6.01 21.58
N LEU A 507 22.68 -5.05 20.77
CA LEU A 507 23.26 -4.69 19.46
C LEU A 507 24.51 -3.80 19.57
N GLY A 508 24.92 -3.46 20.80
CA GLY A 508 26.09 -2.64 21.11
C GLY A 508 25.80 -1.14 21.22
N TRP A 509 24.53 -0.72 21.26
CA TRP A 509 24.16 0.70 21.38
C TRP A 509 24.40 1.18 22.82
N ILE A 510 24.97 2.37 22.95
CA ILE A 510 25.23 3.02 24.23
C ILE A 510 24.05 3.96 24.52
N LEU A 511 23.21 3.58 25.48
CA LEU A 511 21.99 4.32 25.82
C LEU A 511 22.24 5.15 27.08
N GLU A 512 22.18 6.48 26.96
CA GLU A 512 22.49 7.40 28.04
C GLU A 512 21.25 8.22 28.43
N PRO A 513 20.74 8.07 29.67
CA PRO A 513 19.61 8.87 30.16
C PRO A 513 19.96 10.36 30.29
N ILE A 514 19.11 11.23 29.75
CA ILE A 514 19.22 12.70 29.90
C ILE A 514 17.83 13.34 30.08
N ASP A 515 17.80 14.51 30.72
CA ASP A 515 16.58 15.29 30.92
C ASP A 515 16.09 15.93 29.61
N PHE A 516 14.84 15.65 29.25
CA PHE A 516 14.19 16.15 28.03
C PHE A 516 13.36 17.42 28.26
N SER A 517 13.42 18.02 29.45
CA SER A 517 12.62 19.20 29.79
C SER A 517 12.72 20.35 28.77
N LEU A 518 13.90 20.59 28.20
CA LEU A 518 14.09 21.60 27.14
C LEU A 518 13.39 21.21 25.82
N LEU A 519 13.46 19.94 25.42
CA LEU A 519 12.74 19.42 24.26
C LEU A 519 11.22 19.54 24.44
N PHE A 520 10.72 19.26 25.64
CA PHE A 520 9.29 19.40 25.96
C PHE A 520 8.84 20.85 25.97
N GLN A 521 9.65 21.78 26.48
CA GLN A 521 9.36 23.22 26.38
C GLN A 521 9.32 23.69 24.92
N LEU A 522 10.24 23.23 24.08
CA LEU A 522 10.25 23.54 22.64
C LEU A 522 8.99 22.99 21.95
N ALA A 523 8.61 21.74 22.23
CA ALA A 523 7.41 21.11 21.70
C ALA A 523 6.12 21.86 22.02
N GLN A 524 6.01 22.50 23.20
CA GLN A 524 4.84 23.28 23.59
C GLN A 524 4.57 24.49 22.68
N LEU A 525 5.59 25.01 22.00
CA LEU A 525 5.42 26.13 21.06
C LEU A 525 4.53 25.79 19.87
N LEU A 526 4.40 24.50 19.52
CA LEU A 526 3.62 24.08 18.35
C LEU A 526 2.10 24.17 18.60
N TYR A 527 1.64 23.76 19.78
CA TYR A 527 0.21 23.65 20.11
C TYR A 527 -0.29 24.75 21.05
N SER A 528 0.57 25.26 21.93
CA SER A 528 0.24 26.36 22.84
C SER A 528 0.78 27.71 22.38
N GLY A 529 1.74 27.71 21.45
CA GLY A 529 2.36 28.91 20.89
C GLY A 529 1.75 29.36 19.55
N THR A 530 2.51 30.19 18.85
CA THR A 530 2.05 30.95 17.68
C THR A 530 2.07 30.18 16.37
N TRP A 531 2.68 29.00 16.30
CA TRP A 531 2.79 28.22 15.05
C TRP A 531 1.46 27.69 14.51
N VAL A 532 0.41 27.64 15.34
CA VAL A 532 -0.96 27.41 14.86
C VAL A 532 -1.41 28.48 13.84
N ALA A 533 -0.79 29.67 13.85
CA ALA A 533 -1.04 30.71 12.86
C ALA A 533 -0.61 30.31 11.44
N GLU A 534 0.33 29.39 11.25
CA GLU A 534 0.63 28.88 9.91
C GLU A 534 -0.52 28.04 9.35
N ARG A 535 -1.17 27.22 10.19
CA ARG A 535 -2.39 26.48 9.80
C ARG A 535 -3.50 27.45 9.42
N TYR A 536 -3.67 28.51 10.21
CA TYR A 536 -4.64 29.54 9.92
C TYR A 536 -4.33 30.25 8.60
N GLU A 537 -3.08 30.64 8.36
CA GLU A 537 -2.68 31.31 7.11
C GLU A 537 -2.93 30.42 5.89
N ALA A 538 -2.56 29.13 5.96
CA ALA A 538 -2.71 28.18 4.86
C ALA A 538 -4.15 28.06 4.35
N ILE A 539 -5.14 28.24 5.23
CA ILE A 539 -6.57 28.16 4.87
C ILE A 539 -7.35 29.44 5.23
N ARG A 540 -6.69 30.58 5.40
CA ARG A 540 -7.28 31.80 5.98
C ARG A 540 -8.50 32.29 5.21
N SER A 541 -8.41 32.31 3.89
CA SER A 541 -9.52 32.73 3.01
C SER A 541 -10.71 31.80 3.18
N PHE A 542 -10.48 30.48 3.17
CA PHE A 542 -11.49 29.46 3.33
C PHE A 542 -12.16 29.49 4.71
N ILE A 543 -11.38 29.46 5.79
CA ILE A 543 -11.91 29.36 7.16
C ILE A 543 -12.70 30.59 7.59
N ARG A 544 -12.50 31.74 6.94
CA ARG A 544 -13.28 32.97 7.17
C ARG A 544 -14.66 32.95 6.53
N THR A 545 -14.86 32.14 5.49
CA THR A 545 -16.10 32.13 4.69
C THR A 545 -16.89 30.84 4.82
N VAL A 546 -16.25 29.73 5.18
CA VAL A 546 -16.90 28.44 5.33
C VAL A 546 -17.86 28.45 6.53
N ASP A 547 -18.96 27.71 6.43
CA ASP A 547 -19.75 27.33 7.61
C ASP A 547 -18.85 26.53 8.58
N PRO A 548 -18.70 26.94 9.86
CA PRO A 548 -17.94 26.18 10.84
C PRO A 548 -18.35 24.71 10.97
N GLN A 549 -19.60 24.35 10.67
CA GLN A 549 -20.09 22.96 10.71
C GLN A 549 -19.59 22.11 9.54
N ALA A 550 -19.01 22.71 8.50
CA ALA A 550 -18.39 22.00 7.38
C ALA A 550 -16.95 21.53 7.69
N MET A 551 -16.42 21.90 8.86
CA MET A 551 -15.12 21.46 9.36
C MET A 551 -15.29 20.55 10.57
N ASP A 552 -14.30 19.71 10.83
CA ASP A 552 -14.22 19.01 12.10
C ASP A 552 -14.16 20.05 13.24
N PRO A 553 -15.00 19.94 14.28
CA PRO A 553 -15.15 20.99 15.30
C PRO A 553 -13.88 21.18 16.13
N VAL A 554 -13.09 20.12 16.34
CA VAL A 554 -11.81 20.19 17.07
C VAL A 554 -10.77 20.89 16.20
N VAL A 555 -10.67 20.51 14.92
CA VAL A 555 -9.75 21.14 13.95
C VAL A 555 -10.07 22.62 13.78
N HIS A 556 -11.34 22.97 13.53
CA HIS A 556 -11.78 24.36 13.40
C HIS A 556 -11.43 25.19 14.64
N LYS A 557 -11.71 24.67 15.85
CA LYS A 557 -11.38 25.35 17.11
C LYS A 557 -9.87 25.57 17.27
N ILE A 558 -9.05 24.57 16.95
CA ILE A 558 -7.58 24.68 17.02
C ILE A 558 -7.09 25.78 16.07
N ILE A 559 -7.48 25.73 14.79
CA ILE A 559 -6.99 26.67 13.77
C ILE A 559 -7.46 28.10 14.06
N LYS A 560 -8.73 28.31 14.44
CA LYS A 560 -9.25 29.63 14.85
C LYS A 560 -8.58 30.19 16.10
N GLY A 561 -8.01 29.32 16.93
CA GLY A 561 -7.19 29.71 18.08
C GLY A 561 -5.99 30.60 17.71
N ALA A 562 -5.59 30.64 16.43
CA ALA A 562 -4.56 31.54 15.93
C ALA A 562 -4.93 33.03 15.99
N GLU A 563 -6.22 33.38 15.91
CA GLU A 563 -6.67 34.78 15.78
C GLU A 563 -6.37 35.64 17.00
N LYS A 564 -6.04 35.02 18.13
CA LYS A 564 -5.67 35.72 19.36
C LYS A 564 -4.21 36.21 19.37
N PHE A 565 -3.36 35.70 18.46
CA PHE A 565 -1.94 36.01 18.46
C PHE A 565 -1.63 37.22 17.58
N THR A 566 -0.72 38.05 18.05
CA THR A 566 -0.19 39.20 17.32
C THR A 566 1.13 38.87 16.62
N ALA A 567 1.59 39.76 15.75
CA ALA A 567 2.94 39.65 15.19
C ALA A 567 4.03 39.68 16.29
N ALA A 568 3.83 40.46 17.36
CA ALA A 568 4.76 40.50 18.48
C ALA A 568 4.85 39.15 19.21
N ASP A 569 3.70 38.47 19.41
CA ASP A 569 3.67 37.12 19.97
C ASP A 569 4.40 36.12 19.06
N ALA A 570 4.24 36.25 17.74
CA ALA A 570 4.92 35.39 16.78
C ALA A 570 6.44 35.54 16.87
N PHE A 571 6.96 36.78 16.91
CA PHE A 571 8.38 37.03 17.10
C PHE A 571 8.89 36.59 18.48
N ALA A 572 8.11 36.79 19.55
CA ALA A 572 8.46 36.29 20.88
C ALA A 572 8.60 34.75 20.91
N GLY A 573 7.68 34.05 20.23
CA GLY A 573 7.75 32.60 20.03
C GLY A 573 9.00 32.18 19.26
N GLU A 574 9.35 32.90 18.19
CA GLU A 574 10.57 32.63 17.41
C GLU A 574 11.85 32.89 18.22
N TYR A 575 11.91 33.95 19.03
CA TYR A 575 13.06 34.19 19.91
C TYR A 575 13.24 33.05 20.91
N LEU A 576 12.15 32.66 21.59
CA LEU A 576 12.17 31.53 22.51
C LEU A 576 12.59 30.22 21.82
N ARG A 577 12.09 29.96 20.60
CA ARG A 577 12.50 28.80 19.81
C ARG A 577 14.00 28.79 19.56
N ARG A 578 14.59 29.93 19.17
CA ARG A 578 16.04 30.05 18.91
C ARG A 578 16.87 29.85 20.19
N ASP A 579 16.45 30.43 21.31
CA ASP A 579 17.13 30.28 22.60
C ASP A 579 17.09 28.83 23.09
N LEU A 580 15.94 28.17 22.99
CA LEU A 580 15.80 26.74 23.33
C LEU A 580 16.63 25.86 22.38
N THR A 581 16.61 26.14 21.07
CA THR A 581 17.41 25.39 20.08
C THR A 581 18.88 25.39 20.47
N ARG A 582 19.47 26.54 20.81
CA ARG A 582 20.88 26.61 21.21
C ARG A 582 21.17 25.85 22.51
N GLN A 583 20.27 25.91 23.48
CA GLN A 583 20.42 25.16 24.73
C GLN A 583 20.36 23.65 24.49
N ILE A 584 19.43 23.19 23.64
CA ILE A 584 19.29 21.79 23.25
C ILE A 584 20.51 21.31 22.46
N GLU A 585 20.97 22.06 21.47
CA GLU A 585 22.21 21.75 20.72
C GLU A 585 23.39 21.54 21.66
N THR A 586 23.54 22.41 22.66
CA THR A 586 24.62 22.32 23.65
C THR A 586 24.46 21.09 24.54
N ALA A 587 23.25 20.84 25.04
CA ALA A 587 22.97 19.72 25.95
C ALA A 587 23.08 18.35 25.26
N PHE A 588 22.81 18.28 23.96
CA PHE A 588 22.81 17.03 23.19
C PHE A 588 24.05 16.85 22.31
N ALA A 589 25.03 17.76 22.35
CA ALA A 589 26.20 17.77 21.47
C ALA A 589 27.07 16.51 21.52
N SER A 590 26.99 15.73 22.61
CA SER A 590 27.79 14.51 22.80
C SER A 590 27.13 13.22 22.31
N PHE A 591 25.89 13.29 21.82
CA PHE A 591 25.13 12.12 21.34
C PHE A 591 25.13 12.07 19.82
N ASP A 592 25.13 10.85 19.29
CA ASP A 592 24.98 10.57 17.86
C ASP A 592 23.50 10.66 17.41
N GLY A 593 22.57 10.61 18.37
CA GLY A 593 21.14 10.69 18.13
C GLY A 593 20.31 10.52 19.40
N ILE A 594 19.00 10.43 19.23
CA ILE A 594 18.02 10.23 20.30
C ILE A 594 17.20 8.98 19.96
N LEU A 595 16.96 8.15 20.97
CA LEU A 595 16.04 7.02 20.88
C LEU A 595 14.85 7.26 21.83
N VAL A 596 13.64 7.28 21.27
CA VAL A 596 12.41 7.54 22.02
C VAL A 596 11.35 6.50 21.69
N PRO A 597 10.40 6.21 22.60
CA PRO A 597 9.16 5.58 22.19
C PRO A 597 8.45 6.50 21.19
N THR A 598 7.87 5.93 20.12
CA THR A 598 7.17 6.74 19.11
C THR A 598 6.03 7.54 19.75
N THR A 599 5.31 6.91 20.69
CA THR A 599 4.30 7.57 21.53
C THR A 599 4.40 7.04 22.97
N PRO A 600 3.94 7.80 23.98
CA PRO A 600 3.86 7.32 25.36
C PRO A 600 2.59 6.50 25.63
N THR A 601 1.56 6.64 24.80
CA THR A 601 0.27 5.98 24.98
C THR A 601 -0.25 5.46 23.64
N PHE A 602 -1.31 4.66 23.71
CA PHE A 602 -2.06 4.17 22.55
C PHE A 602 -3.54 4.20 22.93
N PRO A 603 -4.27 5.29 22.65
CA PRO A 603 -5.63 5.47 23.16
C PRO A 603 -6.67 4.62 22.40
N THR A 604 -7.73 4.22 23.10
CA THR A 604 -8.94 3.69 22.47
C THR A 604 -9.77 4.82 21.86
N LEU A 605 -10.65 4.48 20.92
CA LEU A 605 -11.61 5.43 20.36
C LEU A 605 -12.54 6.02 21.44
N GLU A 606 -12.87 5.23 22.47
CA GLU A 606 -13.66 5.68 23.61
C GLU A 606 -12.92 6.73 24.44
N GLN A 607 -11.67 6.47 24.84
CA GLN A 607 -10.84 7.43 25.56
C GLN A 607 -10.71 8.74 24.79
N LEU A 608 -10.46 8.64 23.48
CA LEU A 608 -10.36 9.80 22.61
C LEU A 608 -11.68 10.58 22.53
N SER A 609 -12.83 9.90 22.51
CA SER A 609 -14.14 10.58 22.47
C SER A 609 -14.41 11.42 23.73
N LEU A 610 -13.92 10.96 24.88
CA LEU A 610 -14.04 11.67 26.16
C LEU A 610 -13.06 12.85 26.25
N GLN A 611 -11.85 12.69 25.71
CA GLN A 611 -10.77 13.67 25.82
C GLN A 611 -10.04 13.92 24.48
N PRO A 612 -10.73 14.50 23.47
CA PRO A 612 -10.25 14.54 22.08
C PRO A 612 -9.00 15.40 21.85
N VAL A 613 -8.74 16.35 22.75
CA VAL A 613 -7.57 17.23 22.70
C VAL A 613 -6.44 16.69 23.57
N GLU A 614 -6.75 16.22 24.78
CA GLU A 614 -5.75 15.75 25.74
C GLU A 614 -5.06 14.48 25.24
N GLU A 615 -5.82 13.48 24.77
CA GLU A 615 -5.25 12.24 24.23
C GLU A 615 -4.36 12.51 23.02
N ASN A 616 -4.78 13.40 22.11
CA ASN A 616 -3.95 13.82 20.99
C ASN A 616 -2.64 14.47 21.45
N SER A 617 -2.67 15.33 22.47
CA SER A 617 -1.48 15.99 22.99
C SER A 617 -0.50 15.02 23.63
N LYS A 618 -0.98 13.98 24.32
CA LYS A 618 -0.14 12.91 24.89
C LYS A 618 0.68 12.22 23.78
N LEU A 619 0.07 11.95 22.62
CA LEU A 619 0.77 11.33 21.48
C LEU A 619 1.93 12.19 20.94
N GLY A 620 1.85 13.52 21.07
CA GLY A 620 2.86 14.46 20.57
C GLY A 620 4.12 14.60 21.43
N THR A 621 4.21 13.89 22.58
CA THR A 621 5.25 14.08 23.61
C THR A 621 6.67 13.94 23.08
N TYR A 622 6.92 12.95 22.21
CA TYR A 622 8.26 12.64 21.67
C TYR A 622 8.45 13.03 20.20
N THR A 623 7.47 13.68 19.60
CA THR A 623 7.45 13.93 18.14
C THR A 623 7.49 15.41 17.78
N SER A 624 6.91 16.29 18.62
CA SER A 624 6.59 17.68 18.27
C SER A 624 7.80 18.62 18.21
N PHE A 625 8.94 18.27 18.81
CA PHE A 625 10.15 19.10 18.80
C PHE A 625 11.03 18.88 17.55
N VAL A 626 10.86 17.77 16.83
CA VAL A 626 11.81 17.33 15.79
C VAL A 626 11.96 18.34 14.65
N ASN A 627 10.85 18.83 14.09
CA ASN A 627 10.92 19.77 12.97
C ASN A 627 11.37 21.17 13.41
N PHE A 628 11.15 21.56 14.68
CA PHE A 628 11.71 22.80 15.23
C PHE A 628 13.23 22.78 15.32
N MET A 629 13.80 21.62 15.63
CA MET A 629 15.24 21.38 15.69
C MET A 629 15.86 21.11 14.31
N ASP A 630 15.06 21.11 13.24
CA ASP A 630 15.51 20.74 11.91
C ASP A 630 16.06 19.31 11.80
N TRP A 631 15.61 18.42 12.69
CA TRP A 631 16.08 17.05 12.78
C TRP A 631 15.37 16.11 11.78
N SER A 632 16.02 14.99 11.49
CA SER A 632 15.48 13.86 10.75
C SER A 632 15.03 12.77 11.73
N ALA A 633 14.07 11.93 11.34
CA ALA A 633 13.58 10.87 12.21
C ALA A 633 13.07 9.64 11.44
N LEU A 634 13.23 8.47 12.03
CA LEU A 634 12.75 7.20 11.50
C LEU A 634 12.02 6.45 12.60
N SER A 635 10.70 6.26 12.45
CA SER A 635 9.93 5.36 13.30
C SER A 635 9.97 3.94 12.73
N PHE A 636 10.14 2.94 13.60
CA PHE A 636 10.24 1.55 13.21
C PHE A 636 9.62 0.62 14.27
N PRO A 637 9.17 -0.59 13.87
CA PRO A 637 8.73 -1.64 14.78
C PRO A 637 9.74 -1.97 15.86
N ALA A 638 9.28 -2.06 17.11
CA ALA A 638 10.09 -2.38 18.27
C ALA A 638 9.49 -3.51 19.12
N GLY A 639 8.75 -4.41 18.48
CA GLY A 639 8.09 -5.55 19.09
C GLY A 639 6.65 -5.26 19.53
N PHE A 640 6.17 -6.06 20.47
CA PHE A 640 4.77 -6.03 20.89
C PHE A 640 4.64 -5.82 22.40
N ARG A 641 3.58 -5.10 22.77
CA ARG A 641 3.12 -4.90 24.14
C ARG A 641 2.63 -6.23 24.75
N PRO A 642 2.49 -6.30 26.08
CA PRO A 642 1.92 -7.48 26.75
C PRO A 642 0.51 -7.87 26.30
N ASP A 643 -0.26 -6.93 25.75
CA ASP A 643 -1.61 -7.16 25.20
C ASP A 643 -1.62 -7.53 23.69
N GLY A 644 -0.45 -7.78 23.09
CA GLY A 644 -0.31 -8.21 21.70
C GLY A 644 -0.44 -7.09 20.66
N LEU A 645 -0.50 -5.83 21.10
CA LEU A 645 -0.51 -4.66 20.21
C LEU A 645 0.90 -4.20 19.88
N PRO A 646 1.12 -3.60 18.69
CA PRO A 646 2.45 -3.17 18.28
C PRO A 646 2.99 -2.05 19.18
N PHE A 647 4.32 -2.01 19.27
CA PHE A 647 5.09 -0.97 19.93
C PHE A 647 6.17 -0.47 18.97
N GLY A 648 6.34 0.85 18.87
CA GLY A 648 7.32 1.47 17.99
C GLY A 648 8.33 2.32 18.75
N LEU A 649 9.56 2.33 18.24
CA LEU A 649 10.57 3.31 18.59
C LEU A 649 10.72 4.32 17.45
N THR A 650 11.27 5.49 17.77
CA THR A 650 11.73 6.47 16.80
C THR A 650 13.19 6.81 17.08
N LEU A 651 14.05 6.61 16.08
CA LEU A 651 15.40 7.16 16.05
C LEU A 651 15.31 8.59 15.49
N ILE A 652 15.99 9.53 16.15
CA ILE A 652 16.02 10.94 15.76
C ILE A 652 17.49 11.35 15.69
N ALA A 653 17.87 12.04 14.61
CA ALA A 653 19.21 12.54 14.42
C ALA A 653 19.17 13.92 13.77
N ASN A 654 20.34 14.53 13.60
CA ASN A 654 20.43 15.84 12.97
C ASN A 654 19.95 15.81 11.50
N ALA A 655 19.86 16.98 10.88
CA ALA A 655 19.61 17.10 9.45
C ALA A 655 20.59 16.23 8.63
N TRP A 656 20.06 15.60 7.60
CA TRP A 656 20.74 14.76 6.59
C TRP A 656 21.28 13.41 7.07
N GLN A 657 20.90 12.96 8.27
CA GLN A 657 21.32 11.68 8.86
C GLN A 657 20.39 10.50 8.51
N GLU A 658 19.52 10.62 7.50
CA GLU A 658 18.66 9.50 7.07
C GLU A 658 19.43 8.22 6.77
N PRO A 659 20.61 8.23 6.12
CA PRO A 659 21.38 7.00 5.89
C PRO A 659 21.78 6.29 7.19
N GLN A 660 22.18 7.03 8.22
CA GLN A 660 22.52 6.47 9.53
C GLN A 660 21.29 5.93 10.23
N LEU A 661 20.17 6.65 10.19
CA LEU A 661 18.91 6.23 10.79
C LEU A 661 18.41 4.93 10.17
N LEU A 662 18.44 4.83 8.83
CA LEU A 662 18.04 3.63 8.08
C LEU A 662 18.93 2.45 8.44
N GLU A 663 20.25 2.61 8.46
CA GLU A 663 21.17 1.54 8.82
C GLU A 663 20.97 1.05 10.28
N LEU A 664 20.77 1.96 11.23
CA LEU A 664 20.48 1.59 12.61
C LEU A 664 19.16 0.83 12.74
N ALA A 665 18.11 1.25 12.03
CA ALA A 665 16.85 0.53 12.00
C ALA A 665 16.98 -0.85 11.35
N HIS A 666 17.72 -0.97 10.24
CA HIS A 666 18.00 -2.24 9.57
C HIS A 666 18.70 -3.24 10.50
N ARG A 667 19.67 -2.78 11.29
CA ARG A 667 20.34 -3.62 12.31
C ARG A 667 19.43 -4.01 13.47
N PHE A 668 18.40 -3.20 13.75
CA PHE A 668 17.47 -3.47 14.83
C PHE A 668 16.35 -4.43 14.40
N CYS A 669 15.75 -4.24 13.23
CA CYS A 669 14.54 -4.93 12.80
C CYS A 669 14.71 -6.46 12.70
#